data_AF-A0A444ZWX0-F1
#
_entry.id   AF-A0A444ZWX0-F1
#
_cell.length_a   1.000
_cell.length_b   1.000
_cell.length_c   1.000
_cell.angle_alpha   90.00
_cell.angle_beta   90.00
_cell.angle_gamma   90.00
#
_symmetry.space_group_name_H-M   'P 1'
#
loop_
_entity.id
_entity.type
_entity.pdbx_description
1 polymer ?
#
loop_
_entity_poly.entity_id
_entity_poly.type
_entity_poly.pdbx_seq_one_letter_code
_entity_poly.pdbx_strand_id
1 'polypeptide(L)'
;MYEYDVIVLGTGLKECILSGLLSVDGLKVLHMDRNDYYGGASTSLNLTQLWKRFRGEDKPPENLGSSREFNVDMIPKFMMANEVLVRVLIHTDVTKYLHFKAVDGSFVYNKGKIYKVPATDVEALKSPLMGLFEKRRARKFFIYVQDYDSNDPKSHEGLDLNQVTARQLISKYGLEDDTIDFIGHALALHLDDSYLDEPAKGFVERVKLYAESLARFQGGSPYIYPLYGLGELPQAFARLSAVYGGTYMLNKPECKVEFGDDGKAVGVTSEGETAKCKKVVCDPSYLPDKVHKVGKVARAICIMSHPIPDTNNCHSAQVILPQKQLGRKSDMYLFCCSYAHNVAPKGKFIAFVTTEAETDQPEVELKPGIDLLGPVDEIFYDIYDRYHPINDHEADSCFISKSYDATTHFETTVQDVIDMYNKITGKVLDLSVDLSAARHASSQFGEMEDIEKVKAEAVQLMGVFQVIPKLCRSKSDTPYLFPQVKGIMHALKHKRVDLAIASKSPTPDIARTYLNKLNITSMFVAQEIFYNWGNKTDHLQNIHSKTGVPYNSMLFFDDDDNNIQGVSELGVTSILVTNGVNLGAFKQGLTRFSQNWNAPKNKNKRVNIGLKLMNRSWKLKQKYTCYFTYLHTIEKISNPHFTNIIQLL
;
A
#
# COMPACT_ATOMS: atom_id res chain seq x y z
N MET A 1 6.58 34.90 21.33
CA MET A 1 7.60 33.82 21.34
C MET A 1 6.85 32.52 21.09
N TYR A 2 7.10 31.84 19.98
CA TYR A 2 6.36 30.61 19.65
C TYR A 2 6.89 29.48 20.53
N GLU A 3 6.06 29.00 21.45
CA GLU A 3 6.33 27.82 22.27
C GLU A 3 5.70 26.59 21.58
N TYR A 4 6.45 25.50 21.53
CA TYR A 4 6.06 24.22 20.94
C TYR A 4 6.08 23.13 22.03
N ASP A 5 5.27 22.09 21.90
CA ASP A 5 5.36 20.95 22.82
C ASP A 5 6.60 20.12 22.50
N VAL A 6 6.88 19.92 21.20
CA VAL A 6 8.01 19.15 20.70
C VAL A 6 8.67 19.86 19.53
N ILE A 7 9.99 19.95 19.53
CA ILE A 7 10.79 20.27 18.34
C ILE A 7 11.42 18.98 17.81
N VAL A 8 11.29 18.71 16.52
CA VAL A 8 11.86 17.55 15.83
C VAL A 8 12.98 18.04 14.90
N LEU A 9 14.18 17.45 14.99
CA LEU A 9 15.35 17.80 14.19
C LEU A 9 15.78 16.65 13.30
N GLY A 10 15.80 16.90 11.99
CA GLY A 10 16.09 15.92 10.96
C GLY A 10 14.82 15.30 10.41
N THR A 11 14.73 15.21 9.09
CA THR A 11 13.58 14.66 8.36
C THR A 11 13.79 13.21 7.94
N GLY A 12 14.56 12.45 8.73
CA GLY A 12 14.62 11.00 8.61
C GLY A 12 13.23 10.38 8.71
N LEU A 13 13.07 9.17 8.19
CA LEU A 13 11.77 8.48 8.24
C LEU A 13 11.25 8.34 9.68
N LYS A 14 12.11 8.00 10.64
CA LYS A 14 11.74 7.84 12.06
C LYS A 14 11.20 9.14 12.64
N GLU A 15 11.92 10.24 12.45
CA GLU A 15 11.53 11.57 12.91
C GLU A 15 10.23 12.06 12.25
N CYS A 16 10.04 11.74 10.96
CA CYS A 16 8.82 12.08 10.24
C CYS A 16 7.60 11.30 10.76
N ILE A 17 7.73 10.00 11.00
CA ILE A 17 6.64 9.18 11.57
C ILE A 17 6.29 9.71 12.97
N LEU A 18 7.31 9.96 13.82
CA LEU A 18 7.11 10.52 15.16
C LEU A 18 6.40 11.88 15.11
N SER A 19 6.89 12.80 14.28
CA SER A 19 6.27 14.11 14.06
C SER A 19 4.80 13.98 13.67
N GLY A 20 4.47 13.06 12.76
CA GLY A 20 3.10 12.78 12.35
C GLY A 20 2.23 12.26 13.50
N LEU A 21 2.70 11.26 14.23
CA LEU A 21 2.00 10.67 15.37
C LEU A 21 1.75 11.69 16.49
N LEU A 22 2.77 12.48 16.85
CA LEU A 22 2.66 13.51 17.88
C LEU A 22 1.67 14.61 17.48
N SER A 23 1.66 15.01 16.20
CA SER A 23 0.68 15.97 15.68
C SER A 23 -0.75 15.41 15.68
N VAL A 24 -0.95 14.13 15.35
CA VAL A 24 -2.26 13.46 15.44
C VAL A 24 -2.75 13.40 16.90
N ASP A 25 -1.84 13.22 17.85
CA ASP A 25 -2.12 13.31 19.30
C ASP A 25 -2.40 14.74 19.80
N GLY A 26 -2.36 15.74 18.91
CA GLY A 26 -2.68 17.13 19.21
C GLY A 26 -1.53 17.94 19.81
N LEU A 27 -0.30 17.43 19.80
CA LEU A 27 0.87 18.18 20.26
C LEU A 27 1.27 19.20 19.20
N LYS A 28 1.72 20.38 19.65
CA LYS A 28 2.24 21.41 18.75
C LYS A 28 3.68 21.11 18.36
N VAL A 29 3.89 20.67 17.12
CA VAL A 29 5.19 20.22 16.61
C VAL A 29 5.84 21.27 15.68
N LEU A 30 7.12 21.57 15.90
CA LEU A 30 7.99 22.24 14.92
C LEU A 30 9.04 21.23 14.46
N HIS A 31 9.12 21.01 13.15
CA HIS A 31 10.02 20.04 12.54
C HIS A 31 11.02 20.79 11.65
N MET A 32 12.31 20.65 11.93
CA MET A 32 13.38 21.39 11.25
C MET A 32 14.42 20.44 10.68
N ASP A 33 15.02 20.80 9.55
CA ASP A 33 16.18 20.09 8.99
C ASP A 33 17.23 21.09 8.52
N ARG A 34 18.50 20.75 8.76
CA ARG A 34 19.65 21.49 8.24
C ARG A 34 19.81 21.35 6.73
N ASN A 35 19.30 20.26 6.16
CA ASN A 35 19.35 19.98 4.72
C ASN A 35 18.22 20.69 3.98
N ASP A 36 18.44 20.98 2.69
CA ASP A 36 17.44 21.53 1.77
C ASP A 36 16.54 20.47 1.13
N TYR A 37 16.69 19.20 1.53
CA TYR A 37 15.91 18.05 1.08
C TYR A 37 15.41 17.21 2.26
N TYR A 38 14.40 16.37 2.01
CA TYR A 38 13.84 15.43 2.99
C TYR A 38 14.64 14.14 3.09
N GLY A 39 14.59 13.49 4.26
CA GLY A 39 14.97 12.08 4.43
C GLY A 39 16.26 11.84 5.21
N GLY A 40 17.08 12.88 5.47
CA GLY A 40 18.34 12.78 6.20
C GLY A 40 19.23 11.65 5.66
N ALA A 41 19.68 10.75 6.53
CA ALA A 41 20.47 9.58 6.13
C ALA A 41 19.74 8.66 5.13
N SER A 42 18.42 8.54 5.26
CA SER A 42 17.50 7.73 4.42
C SER A 42 16.93 8.48 3.21
N THR A 43 17.57 9.57 2.76
CA THR A 43 17.13 10.35 1.59
C THR A 43 17.03 9.52 0.31
N SER A 44 16.15 9.92 -0.60
CA SER A 44 16.13 9.42 -1.98
C SER A 44 16.90 10.39 -2.88
N LEU A 45 17.82 9.87 -3.71
CA LEU A 45 18.67 10.67 -4.59
C LEU A 45 18.35 10.41 -6.06
N ASN A 46 18.35 11.46 -6.87
CA ASN A 46 18.40 11.28 -8.32
C ASN A 46 19.82 10.88 -8.77
N LEU A 47 19.97 10.47 -10.04
CA LEU A 47 21.25 9.95 -10.53
C LEU A 47 22.39 10.97 -10.41
N THR A 48 22.11 12.24 -10.69
CA THR A 48 23.10 13.32 -10.60
C THR A 48 23.58 13.53 -9.17
N GLN A 49 22.66 13.53 -8.20
CA GLN A 49 22.99 13.64 -6.78
C GLN A 49 23.78 12.42 -6.29
N LEU A 50 23.39 11.22 -6.72
CA LEU A 50 24.12 9.98 -6.43
C LEU A 50 25.55 10.06 -6.98
N TRP A 51 25.70 10.47 -8.24
CA TRP A 51 27.00 10.62 -8.89
C TRP A 51 27.88 11.63 -8.16
N LYS A 52 27.34 12.81 -7.82
CA LYS A 52 28.05 13.84 -7.08
C LYS A 52 28.52 13.35 -5.72
N ARG A 53 27.70 12.56 -5.03
CA ARG A 53 28.03 12.01 -3.72
C ARG A 53 29.19 11.01 -3.77
N PHE A 54 29.20 10.09 -4.74
CA PHE A 54 30.16 8.99 -4.78
C PHE A 54 31.35 9.18 -5.73
N ARG A 55 31.23 10.09 -6.69
CA ARG A 55 32.26 10.38 -7.71
C ARG A 55 32.77 11.83 -7.64
N GLY A 56 32.10 12.71 -6.90
CA GLY A 56 32.48 14.12 -6.75
C GLY A 56 32.09 15.02 -7.94
N GLU A 57 31.46 14.46 -8.97
CA GLU A 57 31.05 15.16 -10.20
C GLU A 57 29.55 15.01 -10.49
N ASP A 58 28.96 15.94 -11.22
CA ASP A 58 27.51 16.03 -11.47
C ASP A 58 27.07 15.51 -12.84
N LYS A 59 27.94 14.76 -13.53
CA LYS A 59 27.71 14.24 -14.89
C LYS A 59 27.71 12.72 -14.94
N PRO A 60 26.56 12.07 -14.65
CA PRO A 60 26.44 10.64 -14.87
C PRO A 60 26.50 10.27 -16.37
N PRO A 61 26.95 9.07 -16.73
CA PRO A 61 26.94 8.55 -18.08
C PRO A 61 25.54 8.55 -18.72
N GLU A 62 25.44 9.08 -19.94
CA GLU A 62 24.15 9.23 -20.65
C GLU A 62 23.44 7.89 -20.90
N ASN A 63 24.19 6.79 -21.01
CA ASN A 63 23.65 5.45 -21.24
C ASN A 63 22.87 4.88 -20.03
N LEU A 64 22.98 5.48 -18.85
CA LEU A 64 22.19 5.08 -17.67
C LEU A 64 20.75 5.61 -17.72
N GLY A 65 20.49 6.66 -18.50
CA GLY A 65 19.17 7.26 -18.66
C GLY A 65 19.00 8.61 -17.97
N SER A 66 17.78 9.13 -17.95
CA SER A 66 17.47 10.45 -17.39
C SER A 66 17.63 10.47 -15.89
N SER A 67 18.41 11.43 -15.38
CA SER A 67 18.65 11.59 -13.93
C SER A 67 17.37 11.69 -13.11
N ARG A 68 16.34 12.37 -13.63
CA ARG A 68 15.05 12.61 -12.94
C ARG A 68 14.17 11.37 -12.79
N GLU A 69 14.46 10.31 -13.53
CA GLU A 69 13.72 9.04 -13.43
C GLU A 69 14.29 8.14 -12.33
N PHE A 70 15.43 8.50 -11.74
CA PHE A 70 16.02 7.79 -10.61
C PHE A 70 15.52 8.37 -9.28
N ASN A 71 15.06 7.50 -8.40
CA ASN A 71 14.77 7.76 -6.99
C ASN A 71 15.50 6.69 -6.16
N VAL A 72 16.80 6.91 -5.93
CA VAL A 72 17.70 5.95 -5.29
C VAL A 72 17.68 6.16 -3.78
N ASP A 73 16.98 5.28 -3.07
CA ASP A 73 16.85 5.38 -1.61
C ASP A 73 18.16 5.00 -0.90
N MET A 74 18.65 5.90 -0.06
CA MET A 74 19.92 5.73 0.65
C MET A 74 19.81 4.82 1.88
N ILE A 75 18.63 4.33 2.26
CA ILE A 75 18.43 3.13 3.08
C ILE A 75 17.13 2.49 2.58
N PRO A 76 17.18 1.60 1.57
CA PRO A 76 15.99 0.96 1.04
C PRO A 76 15.52 -0.16 1.98
N LYS A 77 14.23 -0.16 2.30
CA LYS A 77 13.58 -1.12 3.19
C LYS A 77 12.18 -1.44 2.67
N PHE A 78 11.82 -2.70 2.65
CA PHE A 78 10.48 -3.17 2.32
C PHE A 78 9.56 -3.14 3.53
N MET A 79 8.29 -2.85 3.29
CA MET A 79 7.24 -2.94 4.32
C MET A 79 6.57 -4.31 4.23
N MET A 80 6.57 -5.08 5.32
CA MET A 80 5.78 -6.30 5.38
C MET A 80 4.30 -5.94 5.55
N ALA A 81 3.43 -6.58 4.76
CA ALA A 81 2.05 -6.17 4.54
C ALA A 81 1.22 -5.97 5.83
N ASN A 82 1.40 -6.81 6.85
CA ASN A 82 0.67 -6.74 8.12
C ASN A 82 1.49 -6.19 9.29
N GLU A 83 2.69 -5.67 9.03
CA GLU A 83 3.59 -5.18 10.07
C GLU A 83 3.07 -3.90 10.76
N VAL A 84 3.72 -3.54 11.86
CA VAL A 84 3.39 -2.38 12.69
C VAL A 84 3.43 -1.08 11.89
N LEU A 85 4.42 -0.89 11.00
CA LEU A 85 4.54 0.32 10.19
C LEU A 85 3.32 0.52 9.27
N VAL A 86 2.86 -0.52 8.59
CA VAL A 86 1.65 -0.41 7.75
C VAL A 86 0.44 -0.03 8.59
N ARG A 87 0.33 -0.54 9.82
CA ARG A 87 -0.73 -0.15 10.77
C ARG A 87 -0.62 1.31 11.19
N VAL A 88 0.59 1.80 11.45
CA VAL A 88 0.85 3.23 11.72
C VAL A 88 0.40 4.08 10.54
N LEU A 89 0.75 3.71 9.31
CA LEU A 89 0.36 4.47 8.11
C LEU A 89 -1.17 4.57 7.94
N ILE A 90 -1.90 3.49 8.24
CA ILE A 90 -3.37 3.45 8.21
C ILE A 90 -3.94 4.30 9.35
N HIS A 91 -3.42 4.13 10.57
CA HIS A 91 -3.88 4.85 11.76
C HIS A 91 -3.76 6.36 11.58
N THR A 92 -2.67 6.83 10.98
CA THR A 92 -2.44 8.25 10.71
C THR A 92 -3.11 8.75 9.43
N ASP A 93 -3.80 7.89 8.67
CA ASP A 93 -4.45 8.21 7.39
C ASP A 93 -3.49 8.86 6.36
N VAL A 94 -2.21 8.48 6.38
CA VAL A 94 -1.21 8.95 5.40
C VAL A 94 -1.20 8.13 4.13
N THR A 95 -1.78 6.92 4.16
CA THR A 95 -1.92 6.03 3.01
C THR A 95 -2.63 6.70 1.83
N LYS A 96 -3.46 7.73 2.05
CA LYS A 96 -4.11 8.51 0.98
C LYS A 96 -3.15 9.33 0.12
N TYR A 97 -1.91 9.54 0.59
CA TYR A 97 -0.86 10.26 -0.12
C TYR A 97 0.14 9.32 -0.80
N LEU A 98 0.01 8.01 -0.58
CA LEU A 98 1.02 7.02 -0.95
C LEU A 98 0.40 5.98 -1.87
N HIS A 99 1.20 5.52 -2.83
CA HIS A 99 0.83 4.42 -3.71
C HIS A 99 1.81 3.29 -3.52
N PHE A 100 1.32 2.10 -3.17
CA PHE A 100 2.15 0.93 -2.92
C PHE A 100 2.00 -0.09 -4.03
N LYS A 101 3.13 -0.72 -4.38
CA LYS A 101 3.17 -1.90 -5.23
C LYS A 101 3.67 -3.09 -4.40
N ALA A 102 3.11 -4.26 -4.66
CA ALA A 102 3.62 -5.50 -4.08
C ALA A 102 4.97 -5.85 -4.70
N VAL A 103 5.88 -6.35 -3.87
CA VAL A 103 7.20 -6.83 -4.30
C VAL A 103 7.04 -8.23 -4.89
N ASP A 104 7.68 -8.51 -6.02
CA ASP A 104 7.39 -9.71 -6.83
C ASP A 104 7.88 -11.02 -6.19
N GLY A 105 8.93 -10.96 -5.37
CA GLY A 105 9.51 -12.17 -4.79
C GLY A 105 10.32 -11.95 -3.51
N SER A 106 10.30 -12.98 -2.67
CA SER A 106 11.16 -13.12 -1.50
C SER A 106 11.93 -14.43 -1.60
N PHE A 107 13.25 -14.34 -1.47
CA PHE A 107 14.18 -15.41 -1.71
C PHE A 107 15.17 -15.56 -0.55
N VAL A 108 15.75 -16.75 -0.43
CA VAL A 108 16.82 -17.06 0.51
C VAL A 108 17.96 -17.73 -0.23
N TYR A 109 19.19 -17.37 0.14
CA TYR A 109 20.39 -18.01 -0.36
C TYR A 109 20.67 -19.30 0.40
N ASN A 110 21.00 -20.36 -0.32
CA ASN A 110 21.44 -21.63 0.23
C ASN A 110 22.47 -22.24 -0.73
N LYS A 111 23.66 -22.57 -0.23
CA LYS A 111 24.72 -23.30 -0.96
C LYS A 111 24.99 -22.77 -2.38
N GLY A 112 25.17 -21.46 -2.53
CA GLY A 112 25.54 -20.84 -3.81
C GLY A 112 24.39 -20.45 -4.73
N LYS A 113 23.14 -20.69 -4.35
CA LYS A 113 21.95 -20.36 -5.16
C LYS A 113 20.89 -19.67 -4.33
N ILE A 114 20.00 -18.94 -5.00
CA ILE A 114 18.82 -18.34 -4.39
C ILE A 114 17.59 -19.20 -4.67
N TYR A 115 16.69 -19.27 -3.70
CA TYR A 115 15.46 -20.04 -3.77
C TYR A 115 14.30 -19.24 -3.21
N LYS A 116 13.10 -19.42 -3.77
CA LYS A 116 11.89 -18.79 -3.22
C LYS A 116 11.66 -19.30 -1.79
N VAL A 117 11.41 -18.39 -0.85
CA VAL A 117 11.10 -18.72 0.54
C VAL A 117 9.73 -19.39 0.61
N PRO A 118 9.61 -20.63 1.11
CA PRO A 118 8.32 -21.28 1.33
C PRO A 118 7.70 -20.76 2.63
N ALA A 119 6.51 -20.16 2.55
CA ALA A 119 5.84 -19.59 3.73
C ALA A 119 4.51 -20.28 4.09
N THR A 120 4.10 -21.26 3.30
CA THR A 120 2.86 -22.02 3.50
C THR A 120 3.10 -23.51 3.44
N ASP A 121 2.17 -24.29 3.97
CA ASP A 121 2.21 -25.75 3.94
C ASP A 121 2.28 -26.29 2.48
N VAL A 122 1.57 -25.64 1.54
CA VAL A 122 1.60 -25.97 0.10
C VAL A 122 2.95 -25.62 -0.55
N GLU A 123 3.51 -24.44 -0.24
CA GLU A 123 4.80 -24.03 -0.79
C GLU A 123 5.95 -24.89 -0.24
N ALA A 124 5.89 -25.27 1.04
CA ALA A 124 6.87 -26.16 1.67
C ALA A 124 6.97 -27.50 0.92
N LEU A 125 5.85 -28.08 0.51
CA LEU A 125 5.84 -29.33 -0.26
C LEU A 125 6.46 -29.17 -1.67
N LYS A 126 6.38 -27.98 -2.27
CA LYS A 126 6.92 -27.71 -3.61
C LYS A 126 8.38 -27.25 -3.59
N SER A 127 8.86 -26.70 -2.47
CA SER A 127 10.18 -26.07 -2.38
C SER A 127 11.34 -27.03 -2.69
N PRO A 128 12.35 -26.62 -3.47
CA PRO A 128 13.56 -27.42 -3.67
C PRO A 128 14.57 -27.31 -2.51
N LEU A 129 14.33 -26.45 -1.51
CA LEU A 129 15.23 -26.25 -0.37
C LEU A 129 15.32 -27.48 0.56
N MET A 130 14.34 -28.37 0.50
CA MET A 130 14.18 -29.47 1.45
C MET A 130 14.01 -30.81 0.74
N GLY A 131 14.57 -31.87 1.32
CA GLY A 131 14.32 -33.26 0.90
C GLY A 131 12.88 -33.71 1.18
N LEU A 132 12.44 -34.81 0.57
CA LEU A 132 11.04 -35.27 0.63
C LEU A 132 10.49 -35.45 2.06
N PHE A 133 11.30 -35.99 2.97
CA PHE A 133 10.89 -36.19 4.37
C PHE A 133 10.87 -34.88 5.15
N GLU A 134 11.87 -34.02 4.94
CA GLU A 134 11.95 -32.72 5.59
C GLU A 134 10.78 -31.81 5.20
N LYS A 135 10.36 -31.83 3.92
CA LYS A 135 9.14 -31.15 3.47
C LYS A 135 7.90 -31.51 4.29
N ARG A 136 7.75 -32.77 4.68
CA ARG A 136 6.60 -33.22 5.48
C ARG A 136 6.67 -32.72 6.91
N ARG A 137 7.87 -32.58 7.48
CA ARG A 137 8.09 -32.01 8.82
C ARG A 137 7.87 -30.50 8.82
N ALA A 138 8.47 -29.79 7.86
CA ALA A 138 8.25 -28.36 7.66
C ALA A 138 6.77 -28.04 7.43
N ARG A 139 6.07 -28.84 6.63
CA ARG A 139 4.61 -28.69 6.44
C ARG A 139 3.84 -28.74 7.76
N LYS A 140 4.15 -29.70 8.65
CA LYS A 140 3.48 -29.82 9.95
C LYS A 140 3.76 -28.60 10.83
N PHE A 141 5.00 -28.11 10.82
CA PHE A 141 5.37 -26.89 11.53
C PHE A 141 4.60 -25.67 11.01
N PHE A 142 4.50 -25.48 9.69
CA PHE A 142 3.74 -24.36 9.13
C PHE A 142 2.25 -24.41 9.46
N ILE A 143 1.64 -25.60 9.47
CA ILE A 143 0.25 -25.77 9.91
C ILE A 143 0.09 -25.33 11.37
N TYR A 144 0.98 -25.78 12.25
CA TYR A 144 0.96 -25.35 13.65
C TYR A 144 1.05 -23.83 13.80
N VAL A 145 2.00 -23.18 13.11
CA VAL A 145 2.15 -21.73 13.16
C VAL A 145 0.90 -21.00 12.65
N GLN A 146 0.30 -21.49 11.56
CA GLN A 146 -0.92 -20.91 10.99
C GLN A 146 -2.11 -21.03 11.96
N ASP A 147 -2.28 -22.21 12.56
CA ASP A 147 -3.39 -22.53 13.46
C ASP A 147 -3.23 -21.95 14.87
N TYR A 148 -2.02 -21.55 15.27
CA TYR A 148 -1.74 -21.00 16.59
C TYR A 148 -2.54 -19.71 16.89
N ASP A 149 -3.36 -19.72 17.93
CA ASP A 149 -4.09 -18.57 18.45
C ASP A 149 -3.77 -18.40 19.94
N SER A 150 -3.27 -17.22 20.32
CA SER A 150 -2.90 -16.91 21.70
C SER A 150 -4.07 -17.04 22.68
N ASN A 151 -5.31 -16.93 22.21
CA ASN A 151 -6.53 -17.04 23.02
C ASN A 151 -7.16 -18.44 23.00
N ASP A 152 -6.67 -19.38 22.18
CA ASP A 152 -7.16 -20.76 22.13
C ASP A 152 -6.08 -21.75 22.62
N PRO A 153 -6.16 -22.20 23.90
CA PRO A 153 -5.22 -23.18 24.45
C PRO A 153 -5.13 -24.49 23.67
N LYS A 154 -6.16 -24.86 22.89
CA LYS A 154 -6.11 -26.08 22.06
C LYS A 154 -5.11 -25.95 20.92
N SER A 155 -4.95 -24.75 20.37
CA SER A 155 -4.00 -24.46 19.30
C SER A 155 -2.55 -24.54 19.75
N HIS A 156 -2.28 -24.50 21.06
CA HIS A 156 -0.92 -24.53 21.61
C HIS A 156 -0.30 -25.93 21.65
N GLU A 157 -1.08 -26.97 21.33
CA GLU A 157 -0.67 -28.38 21.41
C GLU A 157 -0.01 -28.77 22.75
N GLY A 158 -0.51 -28.19 23.85
CA GLY A 158 0.00 -28.44 25.20
C GLY A 158 1.31 -27.72 25.56
N LEU A 159 1.75 -26.76 24.75
CA LEU A 159 2.95 -25.94 25.01
C LEU A 159 2.55 -24.57 25.59
N ASP A 160 3.36 -24.03 26.49
CA ASP A 160 3.29 -22.61 26.84
C ASP A 160 4.43 -21.87 26.13
N LEU A 161 4.12 -21.11 25.09
CA LEU A 161 5.12 -20.42 24.27
C LEU A 161 5.82 -19.26 24.99
N ASN A 162 5.37 -18.87 26.19
CA ASN A 162 6.09 -17.91 27.03
C ASN A 162 7.21 -18.58 27.85
N GLN A 163 7.23 -19.91 27.91
CA GLN A 163 8.19 -20.70 28.69
C GLN A 163 9.06 -21.60 27.80
N VAL A 164 8.44 -22.24 26.81
CA VAL A 164 9.13 -23.13 25.87
C VAL A 164 9.97 -22.28 24.92
N THR A 165 11.25 -22.65 24.74
CA THR A 165 12.13 -21.92 23.83
C THR A 165 11.84 -22.25 22.36
N ALA A 166 12.21 -21.37 21.43
CA ALA A 166 12.04 -21.64 20.01
C ALA A 166 12.76 -22.94 19.59
N ARG A 167 13.97 -23.20 20.14
CA ARG A 167 14.70 -24.46 19.92
C ARG A 167 13.92 -25.69 20.34
N GLN A 168 13.27 -25.65 21.50
CA GLN A 168 12.45 -26.77 22.00
C GLN A 168 11.22 -27.00 21.11
N LEU A 169 10.53 -25.92 20.72
CA LEU A 169 9.40 -26.00 19.80
C LEU A 169 9.81 -26.60 18.45
N ILE A 170 10.89 -26.09 17.85
CA ILE A 170 11.41 -26.56 16.56
C ILE A 170 11.80 -28.04 16.64
N SER A 171 12.46 -28.44 17.73
CA SER A 171 12.88 -29.83 17.97
C SER A 171 11.69 -30.80 18.02
N LYS A 172 10.52 -30.36 18.50
CA LYS A 172 9.27 -31.15 18.47
C LYS A 172 8.87 -31.57 17.06
N TYR A 173 9.13 -30.72 16.06
CA TYR A 173 8.83 -31.01 14.65
C TYR A 173 9.98 -31.71 13.93
N GLY A 174 11.17 -31.78 14.53
CA GLY A 174 12.35 -32.46 14.00
C GLY A 174 12.89 -31.82 12.72
N LEU A 175 12.84 -30.49 12.62
CA LEU A 175 13.37 -29.74 11.48
C LEU A 175 14.90 -29.80 11.44
N GLU A 176 15.46 -29.85 10.24
CA GLU A 176 16.92 -29.86 10.00
C GLU A 176 17.51 -28.45 10.10
N ASP A 177 18.81 -28.34 10.41
CA ASP A 177 19.49 -27.05 10.64
C ASP A 177 19.32 -26.06 9.48
N ASP A 178 19.45 -26.51 8.23
CA ASP A 178 19.23 -25.67 7.03
C ASP A 178 17.79 -25.13 6.96
N THR A 179 16.80 -25.90 7.44
CA THR A 179 15.40 -25.47 7.51
C THR A 179 15.18 -24.44 8.60
N ILE A 180 15.79 -24.66 9.76
CA ILE A 180 15.77 -23.74 10.89
C ILE A 180 16.38 -22.39 10.47
N ASP A 181 17.50 -22.43 9.75
CA ASP A 181 18.22 -21.26 9.25
C ASP A 181 17.30 -20.37 8.38
N PHE A 182 16.66 -20.93 7.34
CA PHE A 182 15.79 -20.10 6.50
C PHE A 182 14.49 -19.68 7.21
N ILE A 183 13.96 -20.47 8.15
CA ILE A 183 12.76 -20.06 8.90
C ILE A 183 13.09 -18.91 9.86
N GLY A 184 14.20 -18.99 10.61
CA GLY A 184 14.63 -17.93 11.51
C GLY A 184 14.95 -16.63 10.79
N HIS A 185 15.75 -16.73 9.74
CA HIS A 185 16.32 -15.56 9.09
C HIS A 185 15.43 -15.01 7.95
N ALA A 186 14.80 -15.86 7.14
CA ALA A 186 14.04 -15.42 5.97
C ALA A 186 12.52 -15.27 6.19
N LEU A 187 11.95 -15.96 7.18
CA LEU A 187 10.53 -15.85 7.55
C LEU A 187 10.33 -15.01 8.81
N ALA A 188 11.02 -15.37 9.91
CA ALA A 188 10.91 -14.65 11.18
C ALA A 188 11.77 -13.38 11.21
N LEU A 189 12.68 -13.19 10.25
CA LEU A 189 13.53 -12.00 10.13
C LEU A 189 14.31 -11.72 11.43
N HIS A 190 14.84 -12.76 12.05
CA HIS A 190 15.82 -12.63 13.13
C HIS A 190 17.20 -12.29 12.55
N LEU A 191 17.98 -11.52 13.29
CA LEU A 191 19.30 -11.03 12.85
C LEU A 191 20.42 -12.04 13.11
N ASP A 192 20.21 -12.92 14.09
CA ASP A 192 21.14 -13.94 14.55
C ASP A 192 20.34 -15.08 15.22
N ASP A 193 21.02 -16.13 15.67
CA ASP A 193 20.40 -17.33 16.26
C ASP A 193 20.01 -17.22 17.74
N SER A 194 20.18 -16.06 18.38
CA SER A 194 19.86 -15.91 19.82
C SER A 194 18.40 -16.22 20.15
N TYR A 195 17.48 -15.97 19.20
CA TYR A 195 16.06 -16.28 19.32
C TYR A 195 15.77 -17.76 19.61
N LEU A 196 16.68 -18.68 19.27
CA LEU A 196 16.50 -20.11 19.53
C LEU A 196 16.40 -20.42 21.02
N ASP A 197 17.07 -19.62 21.86
CA ASP A 197 17.10 -19.80 23.31
C ASP A 197 16.15 -18.85 24.07
N GLU A 198 15.37 -18.06 23.33
CA GLU A 198 14.30 -17.20 23.84
C GLU A 198 12.93 -17.90 23.81
N PRO A 199 11.92 -17.40 24.55
CA PRO A 199 10.54 -17.90 24.46
C PRO A 199 10.00 -17.92 23.02
N ALA A 200 9.41 -19.05 22.63
CA ALA A 200 8.98 -19.33 21.25
C ALA A 200 7.86 -18.42 20.74
N LYS A 201 7.15 -17.69 21.62
CA LYS A 201 6.00 -16.86 21.25
C LYS A 201 6.36 -15.82 20.19
N GLY A 202 7.42 -15.04 20.41
CA GLY A 202 7.83 -14.01 19.46
C GLY A 202 8.23 -14.59 18.10
N PHE A 203 8.94 -15.72 18.11
CA PHE A 203 9.30 -16.45 16.89
C PHE A 203 8.06 -16.91 16.10
N VAL A 204 7.10 -17.58 16.76
CA VAL A 204 5.87 -18.05 16.11
C VAL A 204 5.03 -16.89 15.55
N GLU A 205 4.89 -15.81 16.32
CA GLU A 205 4.14 -14.61 15.89
C GLU A 205 4.79 -13.96 14.66
N ARG A 206 6.13 -13.91 14.56
CA ARG A 206 6.85 -13.37 13.39
C ARG A 206 6.67 -14.25 12.15
N VAL A 207 6.79 -15.58 12.28
CA VAL A 207 6.55 -16.50 11.15
C VAL A 207 5.08 -16.42 10.70
N LYS A 208 4.13 -16.34 11.63
CA LYS A 208 2.71 -16.17 11.33
C LYS A 208 2.45 -14.84 10.62
N LEU A 209 3.05 -13.74 11.10
CA LEU A 209 2.94 -12.42 10.48
C LEU A 209 3.40 -12.43 9.01
N TYR A 210 4.51 -13.12 8.70
CA TYR A 210 4.98 -13.29 7.33
C TYR A 210 3.93 -14.02 6.48
N ALA A 211 3.41 -15.16 6.95
CA ALA A 211 2.44 -15.96 6.22
C ALA A 211 1.13 -15.19 5.95
N GLU A 212 0.62 -14.47 6.96
CA GLU A 212 -0.56 -13.61 6.83
C GLU A 212 -0.32 -12.44 5.87
N SER A 213 0.90 -11.90 5.86
CA SER A 213 1.29 -10.81 4.97
C SER A 213 1.37 -11.27 3.52
N LEU A 214 1.93 -12.46 3.28
CA LEU A 214 1.95 -13.10 1.97
C LEU A 214 0.53 -13.35 1.45
N ALA A 215 -0.40 -13.76 2.32
CA ALA A 215 -1.79 -13.99 1.95
C ALA A 215 -2.57 -12.68 1.63
N ARG A 216 -2.03 -11.51 1.98
CA ARG A 216 -2.70 -10.23 1.78
C ARG A 216 -2.68 -9.75 0.33
N PHE A 217 -1.60 -10.03 -0.39
CA PHE A 217 -1.37 -9.51 -1.74
C PHE A 217 -1.06 -10.64 -2.73
N GLN A 218 -1.53 -10.52 -3.97
CA GLN A 218 -1.27 -11.51 -5.03
C GLN A 218 0.16 -11.44 -5.62
N GLY A 219 1.08 -10.74 -4.94
CA GLY A 219 2.40 -10.35 -5.47
C GLY A 219 3.54 -11.36 -5.26
N GLY A 220 3.28 -12.55 -4.71
CA GLY A 220 4.31 -13.59 -4.58
C GLY A 220 5.32 -13.39 -3.44
N SER A 221 5.25 -12.27 -2.71
CA SER A 221 6.00 -11.98 -1.49
C SER A 221 5.11 -11.30 -0.43
N PRO A 222 5.51 -11.24 0.85
CA PRO A 222 4.75 -10.54 1.89
C PRO A 222 4.99 -9.02 1.90
N TYR A 223 5.75 -8.49 0.95
CA TYR A 223 6.27 -7.13 1.00
C TYR A 223 5.58 -6.17 0.03
N ILE A 224 5.54 -4.91 0.42
CA ILE A 224 5.16 -3.77 -0.43
C ILE A 224 6.25 -2.70 -0.40
N TYR A 225 6.26 -1.90 -1.45
CA TYR A 225 7.15 -0.75 -1.59
C TYR A 225 6.39 0.42 -2.23
N PRO A 226 6.63 1.67 -1.79
CA PRO A 226 5.99 2.82 -2.39
C PRO A 226 6.50 3.04 -3.81
N LEU A 227 5.60 3.39 -4.72
CA LEU A 227 5.97 3.97 -6.00
C LEU A 227 6.75 5.26 -5.74
N TYR A 228 7.79 5.50 -6.54
CA TYR A 228 8.74 6.61 -6.41
C TYR A 228 9.69 6.52 -5.19
N GLY A 229 9.69 5.40 -4.46
CA GLY A 229 10.66 5.13 -3.41
C GLY A 229 10.27 5.69 -2.03
N LEU A 230 11.13 5.46 -1.05
CA LEU A 230 10.87 5.79 0.35
C LEU A 230 10.87 7.29 0.62
N GLY A 231 11.41 8.10 -0.29
CA GLY A 231 11.34 9.57 -0.22
C GLY A 231 9.91 10.12 -0.12
N GLU A 232 8.89 9.36 -0.55
CA GLU A 232 7.48 9.74 -0.43
C GLU A 232 6.96 9.68 1.01
N LEU A 233 7.54 8.82 1.87
CA LEU A 233 7.09 8.66 3.25
C LEU A 233 7.33 9.92 4.11
N PRO A 234 8.57 10.48 4.18
CA PRO A 234 8.80 11.75 4.87
C PRO A 234 7.88 12.88 4.38
N GLN A 235 7.66 12.98 3.07
CA GLN A 235 6.79 14.00 2.47
C GLN A 235 5.33 13.82 2.89
N ALA A 236 4.82 12.59 2.90
CA ALA A 236 3.46 12.29 3.32
C ALA A 236 3.23 12.63 4.80
N PHE A 237 4.19 12.31 5.67
CA PHE A 237 4.14 12.68 7.08
C PHE A 237 4.31 14.17 7.33
N ALA A 238 5.15 14.87 6.55
CA ALA A 238 5.26 16.32 6.61
C ALA A 238 3.93 16.99 6.27
N ARG A 239 3.26 16.50 5.22
CA ARG A 239 1.92 16.95 4.85
C ARG A 239 0.89 16.66 5.95
N LEU A 240 0.93 15.48 6.55
CA LEU A 240 0.05 15.13 7.67
C LEU A 240 0.23 16.09 8.82
N SER A 241 1.47 16.26 9.29
CA SER A 241 1.78 17.11 10.43
C SER A 241 1.32 18.54 10.18
N ALA A 242 1.49 19.07 8.96
CA ALA A 242 0.96 20.38 8.57
C ALA A 242 -0.57 20.49 8.66
N VAL A 243 -1.33 19.43 8.34
CA VAL A 243 -2.80 19.41 8.49
C VAL A 243 -3.22 19.56 9.95
N TYR A 244 -2.42 19.05 10.88
CA TYR A 244 -2.65 19.14 12.33
C TYR A 244 -1.98 20.38 12.96
N GLY A 245 -1.48 21.31 12.15
CA GLY A 245 -0.88 22.57 12.62
C GLY A 245 0.62 22.50 12.95
N GLY A 246 1.27 21.39 12.63
CA GLY A 246 2.72 21.26 12.67
C GLY A 246 3.40 22.16 11.63
N THR A 247 4.60 22.64 11.92
CA THR A 247 5.38 23.49 11.01
C THR A 247 6.65 22.77 10.56
N TYR A 248 6.91 22.70 9.26
CA TYR A 248 8.13 22.12 8.69
C TYR A 248 9.05 23.21 8.13
N MET A 249 10.34 23.14 8.45
CA MET A 249 11.35 24.08 7.97
C MET A 249 12.60 23.33 7.50
N LEU A 250 12.82 23.29 6.20
CA LEU A 250 14.07 22.80 5.61
C LEU A 250 15.10 23.93 5.51
N ASN A 251 16.35 23.56 5.21
CA ASN A 251 17.47 24.47 5.01
C ASN A 251 17.67 25.42 6.21
N LYS A 252 17.57 24.87 7.43
CA LYS A 252 17.80 25.59 8.69
C LYS A 252 19.17 25.24 9.26
N PRO A 253 20.22 26.02 8.94
CA PRO A 253 21.58 25.70 9.37
C PRO A 253 21.70 25.78 10.89
N GLU A 254 22.71 25.08 11.42
CA GLU A 254 23.14 25.21 12.82
C GLU A 254 22.00 25.07 13.85
N CYS A 255 21.09 24.11 13.64
CA CYS A 255 20.03 23.78 14.61
C CYS A 255 20.66 23.28 15.92
N LYS A 256 20.90 24.19 16.86
CA LYS A 256 21.55 23.94 18.15
C LYS A 256 20.49 23.77 19.23
N VAL A 257 20.53 22.64 19.92
CA VAL A 257 19.68 22.41 21.10
C VAL A 257 20.18 23.28 22.25
N GLU A 258 19.29 24.07 22.84
CA GLU A 258 19.59 24.89 24.02
C GLU A 258 19.11 24.16 25.27
N PHE A 259 19.98 24.09 26.28
CA PHE A 259 19.72 23.47 27.57
C PHE A 259 19.60 24.54 28.65
N GLY A 260 18.63 24.36 29.56
CA GLY A 260 18.48 25.20 30.74
C GLY A 260 19.51 24.88 31.82
N ASP A 261 19.49 25.66 32.92
CA ASP A 261 20.38 25.46 34.07
C ASP A 261 20.17 24.10 34.76
N ASP A 262 19.00 23.48 34.57
CA ASP A 262 18.65 22.14 35.06
C ASP A 262 19.09 21.01 34.11
N GLY A 263 19.75 21.35 33.00
CA GLY A 263 20.23 20.39 32.00
C GLY A 263 19.16 19.88 31.02
N LYS A 264 17.92 20.40 31.08
CA LYS A 264 16.84 20.02 30.16
C LYS A 264 16.83 20.85 28.89
N ALA A 265 16.45 20.24 27.77
CA ALA A 265 16.23 20.97 26.54
C ALA A 265 15.07 21.97 26.70
N VAL A 266 15.34 23.25 26.41
CA VAL A 266 14.38 24.36 26.53
C VAL A 266 14.02 24.99 25.19
N GLY A 267 14.74 24.62 24.13
CA GLY A 267 14.50 25.15 22.79
C GLY A 267 15.58 24.74 21.80
N VAL A 268 15.41 25.20 20.56
CA VAL A 268 16.40 25.06 19.49
C VAL A 268 16.66 26.43 18.88
N THR A 269 17.94 26.78 18.76
CA THR A 269 18.40 28.00 18.08
C THR A 269 18.83 27.66 16.66
N SER A 270 18.41 28.47 15.69
CA SER A 270 18.91 28.45 14.32
C SER A 270 18.86 29.88 13.77
N GLU A 271 19.90 30.29 13.05
CA GLU A 271 20.00 31.64 12.46
C GLU A 271 19.82 32.79 13.48
N GLY A 272 20.22 32.57 14.74
CA GLY A 272 20.11 33.55 15.82
C GLY A 272 18.72 33.67 16.47
N GLU A 273 17.73 32.89 16.02
CA GLU A 273 16.41 32.82 16.63
C GLU A 273 16.21 31.50 17.40
N THR A 274 15.65 31.57 18.60
CA THR A 274 15.35 30.40 19.42
C THR A 274 13.85 30.11 19.49
N ALA A 275 13.46 28.93 19.03
CA ALA A 275 12.13 28.38 19.26
C ALA A 275 12.12 27.61 20.58
N LYS A 276 11.19 27.94 21.49
CA LYS A 276 11.08 27.27 22.80
C LYS A 276 10.31 25.97 22.69
N CYS A 277 10.72 24.96 23.44
CA CYS A 277 10.02 23.68 23.51
C CYS A 277 10.18 22.98 24.85
N LYS A 278 9.35 21.95 25.08
CA LYS A 278 9.43 21.10 26.27
C LYS A 278 10.28 19.85 26.05
N LYS A 279 10.36 19.37 24.81
CA LYS A 279 11.04 18.14 24.39
C LYS A 279 11.67 18.30 23.02
N VAL A 280 12.81 17.65 22.80
CA VAL A 280 13.47 17.59 21.49
C VAL A 280 13.54 16.14 21.02
N VAL A 281 13.16 15.89 19.78
CA VAL A 281 13.37 14.62 19.06
C VAL A 281 14.40 14.86 17.98
N CYS A 282 15.40 14.00 17.83
CA CYS A 282 16.36 14.16 16.74
C CYS A 282 17.05 12.86 16.32
N ASP A 283 17.65 12.88 15.13
CA ASP A 283 18.61 11.85 14.74
C ASP A 283 19.98 12.06 15.44
N PRO A 284 20.88 11.05 15.47
CA PRO A 284 22.17 11.13 16.14
C PRO A 284 23.07 12.31 15.74
N SER A 285 22.91 12.85 14.54
CA SER A 285 23.79 13.91 14.01
C SER A 285 23.59 15.27 14.67
N TYR A 286 22.49 15.47 15.42
CA TYR A 286 22.21 16.73 16.12
C TYR A 286 22.78 16.78 17.53
N LEU A 287 23.06 15.63 18.15
CA LEU A 287 23.60 15.51 19.51
C LEU A 287 24.70 14.43 19.56
N PRO A 288 25.84 14.64 18.88
CA PRO A 288 26.90 13.63 18.74
C PRO A 288 27.57 13.24 20.08
N ASP A 289 27.49 14.10 21.09
CA ASP A 289 27.98 13.89 22.46
C ASP A 289 27.06 13.01 23.32
N LYS A 290 25.81 12.79 22.88
CA LYS A 290 24.79 12.01 23.57
C LYS A 290 24.52 10.64 22.93
N VAL A 291 25.37 10.25 21.98
CA VAL A 291 25.31 8.97 21.29
C VAL A 291 26.66 8.27 21.33
N HIS A 292 26.66 6.96 21.13
CA HIS A 292 27.88 6.19 20.95
C HIS A 292 27.77 5.32 19.70
N LYS A 293 28.92 5.05 19.08
CA LYS A 293 29.03 4.17 17.92
C LYS A 293 28.85 2.71 18.33
N VAL A 294 27.96 1.99 17.67
CA VAL A 294 27.65 0.56 17.93
C VAL A 294 28.09 -0.38 16.82
N GLY A 295 28.45 0.14 15.65
CA GLY A 295 28.85 -0.67 14.52
C GLY A 295 28.97 0.14 13.24
N LYS A 296 29.04 -0.58 12.12
CA LYS A 296 29.12 -0.06 10.75
C LYS A 296 28.22 -0.91 9.85
N VAL A 297 27.71 -0.31 8.79
CA VAL A 297 27.02 -1.04 7.72
C VAL A 297 27.80 -0.85 6.44
N ALA A 298 28.14 -1.97 5.80
CA ALA A 298 28.70 -1.99 4.46
C ALA A 298 27.57 -2.12 3.45
N ARG A 299 27.67 -1.36 2.36
CA ARG A 299 26.68 -1.38 1.29
C ARG A 299 27.28 -1.17 -0.09
N ALA A 300 26.69 -1.86 -1.05
CA ALA A 300 26.86 -1.58 -2.46
C ALA A 300 25.52 -1.19 -3.08
N ILE A 301 25.52 -0.15 -3.92
CA ILE A 301 24.40 0.30 -4.73
C ILE A 301 24.74 -0.05 -6.18
N CYS A 302 23.90 -0.85 -6.82
CA CYS A 302 24.16 -1.41 -8.15
C CYS A 302 23.06 -1.00 -9.12
N ILE A 303 23.45 -0.40 -10.25
CA ILE A 303 22.55 -0.14 -11.37
C ILE A 303 22.71 -1.29 -12.37
N MET A 304 21.60 -1.87 -12.81
CA MET A 304 21.58 -3.01 -13.73
C MET A 304 20.57 -2.81 -14.85
N SER A 305 20.74 -3.55 -15.94
CA SER A 305 19.84 -3.55 -17.11
C SER A 305 19.02 -4.84 -17.26
N HIS A 306 18.93 -5.64 -16.20
CA HIS A 306 18.20 -6.91 -16.19
C HIS A 306 17.73 -7.27 -14.78
N PRO A 307 16.73 -8.15 -14.63
CA PRO A 307 16.35 -8.70 -13.33
C PRO A 307 17.49 -9.54 -12.74
N ILE A 308 17.45 -9.76 -11.42
CA ILE A 308 18.40 -10.65 -10.76
C ILE A 308 18.23 -12.07 -11.33
N PRO A 309 19.31 -12.76 -11.71
CA PRO A 309 19.28 -14.18 -12.11
C PRO A 309 18.52 -15.06 -11.12
N ASP A 310 17.89 -16.14 -11.60
CA ASP A 310 17.16 -17.12 -10.78
C ASP A 310 15.96 -16.57 -9.96
N THR A 311 15.51 -15.34 -10.23
CA THR A 311 14.31 -14.75 -9.59
C THR A 311 13.04 -14.85 -10.45
N ASN A 312 13.03 -15.64 -11.52
CA ASN A 312 11.89 -15.71 -12.44
C ASN A 312 11.50 -14.34 -13.05
N ASN A 313 12.51 -13.53 -13.39
CA ASN A 313 12.37 -12.18 -13.96
C ASN A 313 11.59 -11.20 -13.07
N CYS A 314 11.72 -11.30 -11.75
CA CYS A 314 11.14 -10.34 -10.82
C CYS A 314 11.65 -8.91 -11.12
N HIS A 315 10.74 -7.95 -11.16
CA HIS A 315 11.02 -6.50 -11.22
C HIS A 315 11.39 -5.91 -9.86
N SER A 316 11.17 -6.68 -8.80
CA SER A 316 11.52 -6.36 -7.42
C SER A 316 11.69 -7.63 -6.61
N ALA A 317 12.71 -7.66 -5.75
CA ALA A 317 13.01 -8.86 -4.97
C ALA A 317 13.71 -8.51 -3.66
N GLN A 318 13.40 -9.30 -2.63
CA GLN A 318 14.24 -9.40 -1.44
C GLN A 318 14.97 -10.74 -1.47
N VAL A 319 16.28 -10.74 -1.20
CA VAL A 319 17.05 -11.96 -0.94
C VAL A 319 17.72 -11.83 0.41
N ILE A 320 17.54 -12.83 1.26
CA ILE A 320 18.23 -12.94 2.55
C ILE A 320 19.34 -13.98 2.40
N LEU A 321 20.56 -13.62 2.79
CA LEU A 321 21.73 -14.49 2.79
C LEU A 321 22.11 -14.73 4.26
N PRO A 322 21.63 -15.84 4.86
CA PRO A 322 21.89 -16.13 6.26
C PRO A 322 23.39 -16.23 6.54
N GLN A 323 23.80 -15.70 7.69
CA GLN A 323 25.20 -15.58 8.09
C GLN A 323 25.96 -16.92 8.05
N LYS A 324 25.30 -18.02 8.43
CA LYS A 324 25.90 -19.37 8.41
C LYS A 324 26.29 -19.82 7.00
N GLN A 325 25.49 -19.46 6.00
CA GLN A 325 25.74 -19.81 4.59
C GLN A 325 26.97 -19.09 4.02
N LEU A 326 27.36 -17.97 4.63
CA LEU A 326 28.50 -17.14 4.22
C LEU A 326 29.70 -17.24 5.17
N GLY A 327 29.61 -17.99 6.27
CA GLY A 327 30.64 -18.02 7.31
C GLY A 327 30.82 -16.68 8.03
N ARG A 328 29.74 -15.91 8.15
CA ARG A 328 29.69 -14.57 8.75
C ARG A 328 29.06 -14.59 10.15
N LYS A 329 29.15 -13.46 10.85
CA LYS A 329 28.48 -13.19 12.14
C LYS A 329 27.17 -12.42 11.98
N SER A 330 26.90 -11.90 10.79
CA SER A 330 25.68 -11.17 10.46
C SER A 330 25.20 -11.53 9.06
N ASP A 331 23.88 -11.53 8.90
CA ASP A 331 23.25 -11.74 7.61
C ASP A 331 23.62 -10.67 6.60
N MET A 332 23.58 -11.06 5.33
CA MET A 332 23.65 -10.14 4.21
C MET A 332 22.28 -10.08 3.53
N TYR A 333 21.90 -8.88 3.09
CA TYR A 333 20.60 -8.61 2.51
C TYR A 333 20.78 -8.07 1.10
N LEU A 334 19.92 -8.54 0.20
CA LEU A 334 19.80 -8.04 -1.15
C LEU A 334 18.41 -7.43 -1.31
N PHE A 335 18.35 -6.15 -1.66
CA PHE A 335 17.13 -5.45 -2.03
C PHE A 335 17.19 -5.11 -3.51
N CYS A 336 16.10 -5.28 -4.25
CA CYS A 336 16.02 -4.82 -5.63
C CYS A 336 14.63 -4.26 -5.97
N CYS A 337 14.63 -3.11 -6.61
CA CYS A 337 13.48 -2.51 -7.28
C CYS A 337 13.91 -2.01 -8.66
N SER A 338 12.93 -1.71 -9.52
CA SER A 338 13.19 -1.28 -10.90
C SER A 338 12.21 -0.20 -11.32
N TYR A 339 12.22 0.12 -12.62
CA TYR A 339 11.22 0.97 -13.24
C TYR A 339 9.76 0.61 -12.93
N ALA A 340 9.46 -0.64 -12.58
CA ALA A 340 8.11 -1.04 -12.16
C ALA A 340 7.64 -0.32 -10.86
N HIS A 341 8.58 0.20 -10.07
CA HIS A 341 8.34 1.00 -8.87
C HIS A 341 8.57 2.51 -9.11
N ASN A 342 8.82 2.94 -10.35
CA ASN A 342 9.18 4.32 -10.70
C ASN A 342 10.42 4.85 -9.96
N VAL A 343 11.35 3.97 -9.60
CA VAL A 343 12.62 4.35 -8.96
C VAL A 343 13.79 4.42 -9.94
N ALA A 344 13.59 3.96 -11.18
CA ALA A 344 14.59 3.96 -12.24
C ALA A 344 13.94 4.11 -13.63
N PRO A 345 14.69 4.54 -14.66
CA PRO A 345 14.22 4.56 -16.04
C PRO A 345 13.81 3.18 -16.55
N LYS A 346 12.93 3.14 -17.55
CA LYS A 346 12.46 1.88 -18.16
C LYS A 346 13.64 0.97 -18.56
N GLY A 347 13.58 -0.29 -18.12
CA GLY A 347 14.63 -1.29 -18.36
C GLY A 347 15.77 -1.29 -17.34
N LYS A 348 15.81 -0.33 -16.40
CA LYS A 348 16.82 -0.27 -15.34
C LYS A 348 16.31 -0.82 -14.01
N PHE A 349 17.24 -1.39 -13.26
CA PHE A 349 17.07 -1.97 -11.94
C PHE A 349 18.09 -1.33 -10.99
N ILE A 350 17.69 -1.16 -9.74
CA ILE A 350 18.56 -0.70 -8.66
C ILE A 350 18.55 -1.80 -7.61
N ALA A 351 19.70 -2.44 -7.44
CA ALA A 351 19.93 -3.43 -6.42
C ALA A 351 20.84 -2.87 -5.33
N PHE A 352 20.63 -3.31 -4.10
CA PHE A 352 21.47 -3.01 -2.96
C PHE A 352 21.91 -4.30 -2.31
N VAL A 353 23.19 -4.40 -1.97
CA VAL A 353 23.73 -5.47 -1.14
C VAL A 353 24.22 -4.83 0.15
N THR A 354 23.68 -5.25 1.29
CA THR A 354 23.94 -4.64 2.61
C THR A 354 24.24 -5.70 3.66
N THR A 355 25.12 -5.38 4.62
CA THR A 355 25.38 -6.22 5.80
C THR A 355 25.99 -5.37 6.92
N GLU A 356 25.94 -5.83 8.18
CA GLU A 356 26.75 -5.22 9.23
C GLU A 356 28.23 -5.48 8.88
N ALA A 357 29.04 -4.43 8.88
CA ALA A 357 30.41 -4.52 8.41
C ALA A 357 31.28 -5.20 9.47
N GLU A 358 31.88 -6.33 9.10
CA GLU A 358 32.89 -7.03 9.88
C GLU A 358 34.30 -6.54 9.52
N THR A 359 34.42 -5.83 8.39
CA THR A 359 35.67 -5.25 7.88
C THR A 359 35.47 -3.82 7.37
N ASP A 360 36.57 -3.15 7.02
CA ASP A 360 36.55 -1.84 6.33
C ASP A 360 36.68 -1.97 4.80
N GLN A 361 36.50 -3.18 4.23
CA GLN A 361 36.64 -3.47 2.79
C GLN A 361 35.32 -3.95 2.19
N PRO A 362 34.39 -3.03 1.88
CA PRO A 362 33.05 -3.39 1.44
C PRO A 362 33.05 -4.16 0.11
N GLU A 363 34.04 -3.95 -0.76
CA GLU A 363 34.14 -4.63 -2.05
C GLU A 363 34.39 -6.14 -1.91
N VAL A 364 35.19 -6.52 -0.90
CA VAL A 364 35.48 -7.92 -0.60
C VAL A 364 34.32 -8.54 0.16
N GLU A 365 33.82 -7.81 1.15
CA GLU A 365 32.79 -8.29 2.07
C GLU A 365 31.45 -8.53 1.38
N LEU A 366 31.05 -7.66 0.45
CA LEU A 366 29.76 -7.73 -0.25
C LEU A 366 29.81 -8.61 -1.50
N LYS A 367 30.99 -9.09 -1.89
CA LYS A 367 31.19 -9.87 -3.10
C LYS A 367 30.21 -11.06 -3.26
N PRO A 368 29.91 -11.87 -2.21
CA PRO A 368 28.96 -12.97 -2.35
C PRO A 368 27.57 -12.51 -2.80
N GLY A 369 27.08 -11.38 -2.33
CA GLY A 369 25.80 -10.81 -2.75
C GLY A 369 25.87 -10.15 -4.13
N ILE A 370 26.99 -9.49 -4.46
CA ILE A 370 27.21 -8.89 -5.78
C ILE A 370 27.27 -9.94 -6.88
N ASP A 371 27.91 -11.08 -6.62
CA ASP A 371 28.02 -12.16 -7.60
C ASP A 371 26.65 -12.75 -7.98
N LEU A 372 25.64 -12.63 -7.12
CA LEU A 372 24.26 -13.04 -7.42
C LEU A 372 23.55 -12.10 -8.39
N LEU A 373 24.01 -10.85 -8.53
CA LEU A 373 23.35 -9.86 -9.37
C LEU A 373 23.55 -10.13 -10.87
N GLY A 374 24.60 -10.85 -11.26
CA GLY A 374 25.02 -10.96 -12.66
C GLY A 374 25.72 -9.68 -13.15
N PRO A 375 25.71 -9.36 -14.45
CA PRO A 375 26.29 -8.12 -14.96
C PRO A 375 25.73 -6.84 -14.29
N VAL A 376 26.62 -5.98 -13.81
CA VAL A 376 26.27 -4.70 -13.19
C VAL A 376 26.77 -3.57 -14.09
N ASP A 377 25.90 -2.60 -14.40
CA ASP A 377 26.26 -1.45 -15.24
C ASP A 377 27.15 -0.47 -14.45
N GLU A 378 26.83 -0.24 -13.18
CA GLU A 378 27.55 0.69 -12.30
C GLU A 378 27.41 0.27 -10.83
N ILE A 379 28.47 0.47 -10.03
CA ILE A 379 28.50 0.12 -8.60
C ILE A 379 29.09 1.23 -7.73
N PHE A 380 28.39 1.54 -6.64
CA PHE A 380 28.84 2.48 -5.61
C PHE A 380 28.96 1.77 -4.27
N TYR A 381 30.15 1.75 -3.70
CA TYR A 381 30.39 1.22 -2.36
C TYR A 381 30.31 2.34 -1.32
N ASP A 382 29.72 2.02 -0.17
CA ASP A 382 29.51 2.93 0.94
C ASP A 382 29.68 2.19 2.26
N ILE A 383 30.21 2.88 3.27
CA ILE A 383 30.23 2.42 4.66
C ILE A 383 29.76 3.58 5.53
N TYR A 384 28.81 3.32 6.41
CA TYR A 384 28.37 4.30 7.39
C TYR A 384 28.35 3.73 8.81
N ASP A 385 28.61 4.62 9.77
CA ASP A 385 28.62 4.30 11.19
C ASP A 385 27.19 4.27 11.75
N ARG A 386 26.94 3.35 12.68
CA ARG A 386 25.70 3.28 13.44
C ARG A 386 25.87 3.78 14.85
N TYR A 387 24.89 4.53 15.33
CA TYR A 387 24.87 5.17 16.63
C TYR A 387 23.61 4.84 17.42
N HIS A 388 23.77 4.62 18.73
CA HIS A 388 22.66 4.49 19.68
C HIS A 388 22.75 5.60 20.76
N PRO A 389 21.60 6.08 21.27
CA PRO A 389 21.55 7.02 22.39
C PRO A 389 22.19 6.44 23.66
N ILE A 390 22.90 7.29 24.39
CA ILE A 390 23.40 7.01 25.75
C ILE A 390 22.85 7.99 26.79
N ASN A 391 22.03 8.95 26.37
CA ASN A 391 21.47 9.96 27.25
C ASN A 391 20.32 9.42 28.10
N ASP A 392 20.14 10.05 29.26
CA ASP A 392 18.94 9.91 30.07
C ASP A 392 17.89 10.93 29.61
N HIS A 393 16.97 10.46 28.77
CA HIS A 393 15.87 11.25 28.21
C HIS A 393 14.94 11.87 29.26
N GLU A 394 14.83 11.31 30.48
CA GLU A 394 14.05 11.93 31.56
C GLU A 394 14.79 13.12 32.18
N ALA A 395 16.12 13.05 32.22
CA ALA A 395 16.98 14.09 32.75
C ALA A 395 17.15 15.27 31.79
N ASP A 396 17.26 15.02 30.48
CA ASP A 396 17.58 16.06 29.49
C ASP A 396 16.46 16.42 28.51
N SER A 397 15.32 15.72 28.54
CA SER A 397 14.19 15.91 27.61
C SER A 397 14.53 15.72 26.13
N CYS A 398 15.61 14.99 25.81
CA CYS A 398 16.04 14.67 24.46
C CYS A 398 15.73 13.20 24.11
N PHE A 399 15.09 12.99 22.97
CA PHE A 399 14.71 11.67 22.45
C PHE A 399 15.44 11.45 21.13
N ILE A 400 16.52 10.67 21.17
CA ILE A 400 17.40 10.49 20.02
C ILE A 400 17.13 9.13 19.39
N SER A 401 16.88 9.11 18.08
CA SER A 401 16.66 7.85 17.35
C SER A 401 17.95 7.07 17.15
N LYS A 402 17.84 5.75 16.96
CA LYS A 402 18.99 4.92 16.56
C LYS A 402 19.29 5.12 15.08
N SER A 403 20.54 4.93 14.66
CA SER A 403 20.84 4.81 13.22
C SER A 403 20.13 3.63 12.57
N TYR A 404 19.90 3.70 11.26
CA TYR A 404 19.35 2.57 10.49
C TYR A 404 20.36 1.41 10.45
N ASP A 405 19.86 0.18 10.55
CA ASP A 405 20.65 -1.05 10.44
C ASP A 405 20.73 -1.56 8.98
N ALA A 406 21.49 -2.65 8.79
CA ALA A 406 21.70 -3.27 7.49
C ALA A 406 20.47 -3.98 6.89
N THR A 407 19.40 -4.17 7.67
CA THR A 407 18.22 -4.94 7.23
C THR A 407 17.51 -4.26 6.07
N THR A 408 16.84 -5.03 5.23
CA THR A 408 16.05 -4.51 4.09
C THR A 408 14.55 -4.51 4.37
N HIS A 409 14.16 -4.45 5.64
CA HIS A 409 12.76 -4.34 6.10
C HIS A 409 12.65 -3.37 7.30
N PHE A 410 11.43 -3.00 7.68
CA PHE A 410 11.20 -1.91 8.65
C PHE A 410 11.06 -2.30 10.12
N GLU A 411 10.99 -3.59 10.44
CA GLU A 411 10.72 -4.09 11.80
C GLU A 411 11.48 -3.35 12.92
N THR A 412 12.81 -3.30 12.85
CA THR A 412 13.65 -2.61 13.86
C THR A 412 13.48 -1.09 13.84
N THR A 413 13.18 -0.53 12.66
CA THR A 413 13.00 0.92 12.45
C THR A 413 11.70 1.40 13.08
N VAL A 414 10.60 0.66 12.89
CA VAL A 414 9.31 1.03 13.48
C VAL A 414 9.28 0.78 14.99
N GLN A 415 9.94 -0.26 15.49
CA GLN A 415 10.04 -0.49 16.93
C GLN A 415 10.69 0.71 17.64
N ASP A 416 11.78 1.25 17.08
CA ASP A 416 12.46 2.45 17.62
C ASP A 416 11.53 3.67 17.67
N VAL A 417 10.67 3.84 16.65
CA VAL A 417 9.64 4.89 16.62
C VAL A 417 8.59 4.69 17.70
N ILE A 418 8.07 3.48 17.87
CA ILE A 418 7.06 3.17 18.89
C ILE A 418 7.63 3.38 20.29
N ASP A 419 8.86 2.92 20.55
CA ASP A 419 9.53 3.09 21.83
C ASP A 419 9.70 4.58 22.17
N MET A 420 10.12 5.40 21.20
CA MET A 420 10.22 6.85 21.39
C MET A 420 8.87 7.50 21.62
N TYR A 421 7.84 7.17 20.82
CA TYR A 421 6.50 7.70 21.00
C TYR A 421 5.97 7.41 22.41
N ASN A 422 6.15 6.19 22.90
CA ASN A 422 5.72 5.77 24.23
C ASN A 422 6.45 6.57 25.32
N LYS A 423 7.78 6.75 25.20
CA LYS A 423 8.57 7.57 26.14
C LYS A 423 8.17 9.05 26.11
N ILE A 424 7.88 9.60 24.93
CA ILE A 424 7.49 11.01 24.77
C ILE A 424 6.10 11.26 25.37
N THR A 425 5.13 10.38 25.12
CA THR A 425 3.73 10.61 25.47
C THR A 425 3.32 9.98 26.80
N GLY A 426 4.06 8.97 27.28
CA GLY A 426 3.66 8.13 28.41
C GLY A 426 2.50 7.19 28.10
N LYS A 427 2.10 7.05 26.82
CA LYS A 427 0.99 6.21 26.36
C LYS A 427 1.52 5.04 25.53
N VAL A 428 0.80 3.92 25.53
CA VAL A 428 1.02 2.86 24.53
C VAL A 428 0.24 3.22 23.27
N LEU A 429 0.91 3.25 22.11
CA LEU A 429 0.24 3.52 20.84
C LEU A 429 -0.79 2.41 20.52
N ASP A 430 -2.06 2.78 20.44
CA ASP A 430 -3.13 1.86 20.06
C ASP A 430 -3.29 1.81 18.53
N LEU A 431 -2.86 0.68 17.96
CA LEU A 431 -2.94 0.38 16.53
C LEU A 431 -4.07 -0.61 16.19
N SER A 432 -5.13 -0.64 17.01
CA SER A 432 -6.38 -1.38 16.71
C SER A 432 -7.15 -0.75 15.53
N VAL A 433 -6.57 -0.83 14.35
CA VAL A 433 -7.17 -0.35 13.10
C VAL A 433 -7.85 -1.50 12.34
N ASP A 434 -8.98 -1.22 11.69
CA ASP A 434 -9.59 -2.14 10.74
C ASP A 434 -8.70 -2.28 9.50
N LEU A 435 -8.05 -3.44 9.37
CA LEU A 435 -7.14 -3.78 8.27
C LEU A 435 -7.84 -3.92 6.91
N SER A 436 -9.18 -3.89 6.85
CA SER A 436 -9.94 -3.86 5.60
C SER A 436 -9.59 -2.64 4.74
N ALA A 437 -9.19 -1.53 5.37
CA ALA A 437 -8.78 -0.29 4.69
C ALA A 437 -7.50 -0.48 3.85
N ALA A 438 -6.52 -1.27 4.31
CA ALA A 438 -5.28 -1.48 3.53
C ALA A 438 -5.42 -2.50 2.39
N ARG A 439 -6.50 -3.31 2.35
CA ARG A 439 -6.86 -4.04 1.11
C ARG A 439 -7.19 -3.07 -0.04
N HIS A 440 -7.76 -1.91 0.27
CA HIS A 440 -8.10 -0.89 -0.73
C HIS A 440 -6.86 -0.16 -1.27
N ALA A 441 -5.77 -0.11 -0.50
CA ALA A 441 -4.52 0.51 -0.90
C ALA A 441 -3.72 -0.32 -1.92
N SER A 442 -3.95 -1.64 -2.02
CA SER A 442 -3.33 -2.53 -3.02
C SER A 442 -4.27 -2.95 -4.14
N SER A 443 -5.58 -3.08 -3.87
CA SER A 443 -6.58 -3.51 -4.86
C SER A 443 -6.83 -2.50 -5.98
N GLN A 444 -6.29 -1.28 -5.87
CA GLN A 444 -6.30 -0.29 -6.94
C GLN A 444 -5.22 -0.53 -8.02
N PHE A 445 -4.28 -1.48 -7.83
CA PHE A 445 -3.02 -1.50 -8.58
C PHE A 445 -2.69 -2.81 -9.31
N GLY A 446 -3.43 -3.90 -9.08
CA GLY A 446 -3.28 -5.15 -9.86
C GLY A 446 -3.87 -5.11 -11.28
N GLU A 447 -4.69 -4.11 -11.60
CA GLU A 447 -5.45 -4.08 -12.86
C GLU A 447 -4.62 -3.65 -14.10
N MET A 448 -3.39 -3.11 -14.00
CA MET A 448 -2.68 -2.59 -15.19
C MET A 448 -1.68 -3.54 -15.84
N GLU A 449 -1.01 -4.41 -15.07
CA GLU A 449 0.11 -5.22 -15.57
C GLU A 449 -0.35 -6.60 -16.10
N ASP A 450 -1.44 -7.14 -15.54
CA ASP A 450 -2.11 -8.34 -16.06
C ASP A 450 -2.80 -8.08 -17.42
N ILE A 451 -3.23 -6.86 -17.70
CA ILE A 451 -3.96 -6.53 -18.94
C ILE A 451 -3.08 -6.71 -20.18
N GLU A 452 -1.80 -6.34 -20.16
CA GLU A 452 -0.96 -6.46 -21.37
C GLU A 452 -0.49 -7.89 -21.63
N LYS A 453 -0.19 -8.65 -20.57
CA LYS A 453 0.25 -10.05 -20.69
C LYS A 453 -0.89 -10.98 -21.10
N VAL A 454 -2.08 -10.79 -20.51
CA VAL A 454 -3.30 -11.50 -20.88
C VAL A 454 -3.78 -11.09 -22.28
N LYS A 455 -3.58 -9.83 -22.70
CA LYS A 455 -3.90 -9.37 -24.06
C LYS A 455 -2.98 -10.00 -25.11
N ALA A 456 -1.69 -10.20 -24.81
CA ALA A 456 -0.77 -10.89 -25.72
C ALA A 456 -1.10 -12.38 -25.87
N GLU A 457 -1.36 -13.09 -24.75
CA GLU A 457 -1.77 -14.51 -24.78
C GLU A 457 -3.17 -14.71 -25.37
N ALA A 458 -4.13 -13.83 -25.07
CA ALA A 458 -5.49 -13.89 -25.60
C ALA A 458 -5.54 -13.60 -27.11
N VAL A 459 -4.70 -12.69 -27.63
CA VAL A 459 -4.61 -12.44 -29.09
C VAL A 459 -4.04 -13.65 -29.83
N GLN A 460 -3.15 -14.42 -29.19
CA GLN A 460 -2.58 -15.64 -29.76
C GLN A 460 -3.55 -16.83 -29.68
N LEU A 461 -4.34 -16.92 -28.61
CA LEU A 461 -5.39 -17.95 -28.39
C LEU A 461 -6.67 -17.70 -29.21
N MET A 462 -7.06 -16.44 -29.44
CA MET A 462 -8.26 -16.08 -30.23
C MET A 462 -8.10 -16.31 -31.75
N GLY A 463 -6.89 -16.58 -32.23
CA GLY A 463 -6.65 -16.96 -33.63
C GLY A 463 -6.94 -18.43 -33.96
N VAL A 464 -7.19 -19.28 -32.94
CA VAL A 464 -7.19 -20.75 -33.11
C VAL A 464 -8.55 -21.41 -32.80
N PHE A 465 -9.46 -20.76 -32.09
CA PHE A 465 -10.71 -21.40 -31.64
C PHE A 465 -11.97 -20.71 -32.16
N GLN A 466 -12.67 -21.37 -33.10
CA GLN A 466 -14.07 -21.08 -33.42
C GLN A 466 -14.95 -21.71 -32.32
N VAL A 467 -15.62 -20.84 -31.53
CA VAL A 467 -16.68 -21.12 -30.52
C VAL A 467 -16.21 -21.51 -29.12
N ILE A 468 -16.47 -20.66 -28.09
CA ILE A 468 -16.82 -21.01 -26.68
C ILE A 468 -17.43 -19.76 -25.95
N PRO A 469 -18.06 -19.78 -24.72
CA PRO A 469 -19.21 -20.52 -24.12
C PRO A 469 -20.41 -19.66 -23.61
N LYS A 470 -21.43 -20.35 -23.05
CA LYS A 470 -22.80 -19.98 -22.59
C LYS A 470 -22.98 -19.21 -21.25
N LEU A 471 -24.19 -18.64 -21.08
CA LEU A 471 -24.84 -17.89 -19.97
C LEU A 471 -24.99 -18.60 -18.58
N CYS A 472 -25.07 -17.79 -17.51
CA CYS A 472 -25.18 -18.16 -16.06
C CYS A 472 -26.61 -18.06 -15.44
N ARG A 473 -26.89 -18.80 -14.35
CA ARG A 473 -28.24 -19.09 -13.79
C ARG A 473 -28.36 -19.18 -12.23
N SER A 474 -27.37 -18.81 -11.39
CA SER A 474 -27.41 -19.09 -9.92
C SER A 474 -26.63 -18.14 -8.98
N LYS A 475 -26.93 -18.15 -7.65
CA LYS A 475 -26.24 -17.33 -6.61
C LYS A 475 -24.72 -17.59 -6.50
N SER A 476 -24.21 -18.72 -6.99
CA SER A 476 -22.77 -19.03 -7.01
C SER A 476 -22.01 -18.32 -8.13
N ASP A 477 -22.70 -17.70 -9.09
CA ASP A 477 -22.06 -17.09 -10.25
C ASP A 477 -21.36 -15.76 -9.85
N THR A 478 -20.25 -15.46 -10.52
CA THR A 478 -19.48 -14.23 -10.32
C THR A 478 -19.93 -13.18 -11.34
N PRO A 479 -20.60 -12.11 -10.92
CA PRO A 479 -21.03 -11.05 -11.81
C PRO A 479 -19.83 -10.18 -12.26
N TYR A 480 -19.84 -9.66 -13.49
CA TYR A 480 -18.83 -8.72 -14.01
C TYR A 480 -19.49 -7.48 -14.62
N LEU A 481 -18.91 -6.28 -14.48
CA LEU A 481 -19.45 -5.07 -15.13
C LEU A 481 -19.06 -5.01 -16.62
N PHE A 482 -19.87 -4.36 -17.45
CA PHE A 482 -19.43 -3.95 -18.79
C PHE A 482 -18.12 -3.15 -18.69
N PRO A 483 -17.14 -3.35 -19.60
CA PRO A 483 -15.76 -2.90 -19.42
C PRO A 483 -15.56 -1.42 -19.06
N GLN A 484 -16.48 -0.55 -19.50
CA GLN A 484 -16.37 0.91 -19.32
C GLN A 484 -17.26 1.46 -18.18
N VAL A 485 -18.17 0.65 -17.64
CA VAL A 485 -19.17 1.11 -16.66
C VAL A 485 -18.53 1.51 -15.33
N LYS A 486 -17.59 0.70 -14.82
CA LYS A 486 -16.89 1.00 -13.55
C LYS A 486 -16.20 2.37 -13.62
N GLY A 487 -15.50 2.65 -14.72
CA GLY A 487 -14.86 3.95 -14.98
C GLY A 487 -15.86 5.11 -15.06
N ILE A 488 -16.99 4.92 -15.75
CA ILE A 488 -18.08 5.92 -15.82
C ILE A 488 -18.63 6.20 -14.41
N MET A 489 -18.95 5.17 -13.62
CA MET A 489 -19.49 5.33 -12.27
C MET A 489 -18.54 6.09 -11.33
N HIS A 490 -17.24 5.81 -11.39
CA HIS A 490 -16.23 6.54 -10.62
C HIS A 490 -16.10 8.00 -11.05
N ALA A 491 -16.12 8.27 -12.36
CA ALA A 491 -16.07 9.64 -12.89
C ALA A 491 -17.28 10.47 -12.41
N LEU A 492 -18.47 9.86 -12.40
CA LEU A 492 -19.69 10.47 -11.89
C LEU A 492 -19.60 10.76 -10.39
N LYS A 493 -19.15 9.79 -9.58
CA LYS A 493 -18.94 9.99 -8.14
C LYS A 493 -17.93 11.09 -7.84
N HIS A 494 -16.81 11.14 -8.58
CA HIS A 494 -15.81 12.22 -8.46
C HIS A 494 -16.39 13.60 -8.78
N LYS A 495 -17.30 13.68 -9.77
CA LYS A 495 -18.04 14.90 -10.12
C LYS A 495 -19.24 15.17 -9.21
N ARG A 496 -19.42 14.40 -8.14
CA ARG A 496 -20.53 14.52 -7.16
C ARG A 496 -21.90 14.41 -7.83
N VAL A 497 -21.98 13.47 -8.76
CA VAL A 497 -23.20 13.12 -9.47
C VAL A 497 -23.78 11.86 -8.83
N ASP A 498 -25.05 11.92 -8.47
CA ASP A 498 -25.71 10.83 -7.76
C ASP A 498 -26.09 9.69 -8.71
N LEU A 499 -25.90 8.44 -8.28
CA LEU A 499 -26.27 7.25 -9.05
C LEU A 499 -27.46 6.56 -8.41
N ALA A 500 -28.34 5.95 -9.19
CA ALA A 500 -29.39 5.10 -8.65
C ALA A 500 -29.73 3.93 -9.58
N ILE A 501 -30.39 2.91 -9.04
CA ILE A 501 -30.76 1.69 -9.78
C ILE A 501 -32.26 1.66 -9.98
N ALA A 502 -32.68 1.41 -11.22
CA ALA A 502 -34.05 1.04 -11.58
C ALA A 502 -34.02 -0.32 -12.29
N SER A 503 -34.40 -1.38 -11.59
CA SER A 503 -34.31 -2.77 -12.05
C SER A 503 -35.65 -3.50 -11.90
N LYS A 504 -36.11 -4.07 -13.02
CA LYS A 504 -37.18 -5.05 -13.07
C LYS A 504 -36.59 -6.43 -12.78
N SER A 505 -36.64 -6.86 -11.53
CA SER A 505 -36.19 -8.18 -11.12
C SER A 505 -37.25 -8.87 -10.26
N PRO A 506 -37.66 -10.12 -10.59
CA PRO A 506 -38.51 -10.94 -9.73
C PRO A 506 -37.73 -11.49 -8.53
N THR A 507 -36.40 -11.36 -8.50
CA THR A 507 -35.51 -11.81 -7.41
C THR A 507 -34.63 -10.66 -6.90
N PRO A 508 -35.20 -9.70 -6.16
CA PRO A 508 -34.44 -8.54 -5.66
C PRO A 508 -33.27 -8.90 -4.73
N ASP A 509 -33.36 -10.01 -4.00
CA ASP A 509 -32.32 -10.52 -3.10
C ASP A 509 -31.07 -10.98 -3.87
N ILE A 510 -31.26 -11.64 -5.01
CA ILE A 510 -30.16 -12.08 -5.89
C ILE A 510 -29.48 -10.86 -6.51
N ALA A 511 -30.25 -9.91 -7.03
CA ALA A 511 -29.71 -8.68 -7.61
C ALA A 511 -28.88 -7.87 -6.60
N ARG A 512 -29.36 -7.73 -5.35
CA ARG A 512 -28.59 -7.08 -4.26
C ARG A 512 -27.33 -7.86 -3.89
N THR A 513 -27.38 -9.19 -3.90
CA THR A 513 -26.20 -10.03 -3.69
C THR A 513 -25.13 -9.77 -4.74
N TYR A 514 -25.52 -9.58 -6.00
CA TYR A 514 -24.57 -9.24 -7.07
C TYR A 514 -23.98 -7.84 -6.92
N LEU A 515 -24.78 -6.84 -6.56
CA LEU A 515 -24.26 -5.50 -6.26
C LEU A 515 -23.19 -5.52 -5.14
N ASN A 516 -23.41 -6.37 -4.13
CA ASN A 516 -22.45 -6.57 -3.04
C ASN A 516 -21.18 -7.28 -3.53
N LYS A 517 -21.31 -8.35 -4.34
CA LYS A 517 -20.15 -9.07 -4.92
C LYS A 517 -19.30 -8.16 -5.82
N LEU A 518 -19.92 -7.21 -6.53
CA LEU A 518 -19.24 -6.20 -7.35
C LEU A 518 -18.66 -5.04 -6.54
N ASN A 519 -18.96 -4.95 -5.24
CA ASN A 519 -18.59 -3.85 -4.37
C ASN A 519 -19.04 -2.46 -4.88
N ILE A 520 -20.24 -2.36 -5.49
CA ILE A 520 -20.79 -1.10 -6.00
C ILE A 520 -22.04 -0.62 -5.27
N THR A 521 -22.54 -1.37 -4.29
CA THR A 521 -23.76 -1.04 -3.52
C THR A 521 -23.71 0.37 -2.92
N SER A 522 -22.55 0.78 -2.40
CA SER A 522 -22.34 2.11 -1.78
C SER A 522 -22.26 3.28 -2.77
N MET A 523 -22.30 3.00 -4.08
CA MET A 523 -22.28 4.04 -5.12
C MET A 523 -23.67 4.62 -5.41
N PHE A 524 -24.74 3.95 -4.96
CA PHE A 524 -26.12 4.30 -5.31
C PHE A 524 -26.87 4.97 -4.17
N VAL A 525 -27.48 6.13 -4.43
CA VAL A 525 -28.32 6.87 -3.47
C VAL A 525 -29.73 6.30 -3.34
N ALA A 526 -30.18 5.54 -4.34
CA ALA A 526 -31.46 4.82 -4.32
C ALA A 526 -31.35 3.52 -5.14
N GLN A 527 -32.02 2.47 -4.66
CA GLN A 527 -32.06 1.16 -5.32
C GLN A 527 -33.51 0.67 -5.41
N GLU A 528 -34.13 0.87 -6.57
CA GLU A 528 -35.47 0.36 -6.88
C GLU A 528 -35.32 -0.93 -7.69
N ILE A 529 -35.41 -2.06 -6.98
CA ILE A 529 -35.27 -3.39 -7.56
C ILE A 529 -36.53 -4.17 -7.19
N PHE A 530 -37.47 -4.23 -8.12
CA PHE A 530 -38.72 -4.97 -7.98
C PHE A 530 -39.33 -5.23 -9.36
N TYR A 531 -40.14 -6.28 -9.46
CA TYR A 531 -40.84 -6.61 -10.69
C TYR A 531 -42.18 -5.86 -10.79
N ASN A 532 -42.48 -5.32 -11.96
CA ASN A 532 -43.80 -4.83 -12.34
C ASN A 532 -44.10 -5.21 -13.81
N TRP A 533 -45.39 -5.25 -14.17
CA TRP A 533 -45.85 -5.57 -15.52
C TRP A 533 -45.77 -4.37 -16.48
N GLY A 534 -45.70 -3.15 -15.94
CA GLY A 534 -45.63 -1.90 -16.70
C GLY A 534 -44.20 -1.53 -17.11
N ASN A 535 -44.00 -0.32 -17.63
CA ASN A 535 -42.67 0.25 -17.86
C ASN A 535 -42.02 0.70 -16.51
N LYS A 536 -40.79 1.21 -16.55
CA LYS A 536 -40.05 1.65 -15.34
C LYS A 536 -40.51 2.99 -14.74
N THR A 537 -41.70 3.45 -15.08
CA THR A 537 -42.26 4.68 -14.50
C THR A 537 -42.34 4.59 -12.98
N ASP A 538 -42.79 3.46 -12.43
CA ASP A 538 -42.89 3.27 -10.96
C ASP A 538 -41.52 3.35 -10.27
N HIS A 539 -40.48 2.75 -10.86
CA HIS A 539 -39.11 2.81 -10.32
C HIS A 539 -38.61 4.26 -10.29
N LEU A 540 -38.80 5.01 -11.37
CA LEU A 540 -38.35 6.40 -11.45
C LEU A 540 -39.19 7.33 -10.57
N GLN A 541 -40.49 7.04 -10.38
CA GLN A 541 -41.34 7.74 -9.41
C GLN A 541 -40.87 7.51 -7.96
N ASN A 542 -40.51 6.28 -7.60
CA ASN A 542 -39.97 5.98 -6.27
C ASN A 542 -38.61 6.65 -6.04
N ILE A 543 -37.74 6.63 -7.04
CA ILE A 543 -36.44 7.34 -7.01
C ILE A 543 -36.66 8.84 -6.83
N HIS A 544 -37.54 9.44 -7.63
CA HIS A 544 -37.88 10.85 -7.52
C HIS A 544 -38.36 11.18 -6.10
N SER A 545 -39.25 10.35 -5.55
CA SER A 545 -39.80 10.52 -4.19
C SER A 545 -38.73 10.39 -3.10
N LYS A 546 -37.77 9.47 -3.25
CA LYS A 546 -36.68 9.24 -2.28
C LYS A 546 -35.57 10.29 -2.34
N THR A 547 -35.27 10.80 -3.54
CA THR A 547 -34.11 11.69 -3.77
C THR A 547 -34.49 13.16 -3.88
N GLY A 548 -35.75 13.46 -4.20
CA GLY A 548 -36.22 14.81 -4.51
C GLY A 548 -35.75 15.37 -5.86
N VAL A 549 -35.06 14.55 -6.68
CA VAL A 549 -34.46 15.01 -7.94
C VAL A 549 -35.54 15.14 -9.02
N PRO A 550 -35.70 16.29 -9.68
CA PRO A 550 -36.70 16.45 -10.75
C PRO A 550 -36.42 15.57 -11.97
N TYR A 551 -37.46 15.06 -12.65
CA TYR A 551 -37.31 14.20 -13.84
C TYR A 551 -36.46 14.83 -14.95
N ASN A 552 -36.62 16.12 -15.22
CA ASN A 552 -35.81 16.83 -16.22
C ASN A 552 -34.32 16.98 -15.84
N SER A 553 -33.94 16.57 -14.63
CA SER A 553 -32.56 16.53 -14.13
C SER A 553 -31.99 15.10 -14.09
N MET A 554 -32.70 14.15 -14.71
CA MET A 554 -32.35 12.73 -14.76
C MET A 554 -31.89 12.30 -16.16
N LEU A 555 -30.87 11.44 -16.19
CA LEU A 555 -30.40 10.75 -17.39
C LEU A 555 -30.46 9.22 -17.17
N PHE A 556 -31.27 8.56 -17.98
CA PHE A 556 -31.64 7.15 -17.84
C PHE A 556 -31.14 6.31 -19.03
N PHE A 557 -30.59 5.13 -18.75
CA PHE A 557 -30.12 4.17 -19.75
C PHE A 557 -30.84 2.83 -19.55
N ASP A 558 -31.35 2.26 -20.64
CA ASP A 558 -32.07 0.97 -20.63
C ASP A 558 -31.96 0.28 -21.99
N ASP A 559 -32.13 -1.04 -22.01
CA ASP A 559 -32.12 -1.86 -23.23
C ASP A 559 -33.52 -2.17 -23.78
N ASP A 560 -34.57 -1.84 -23.02
CA ASP A 560 -35.97 -2.04 -23.41
C ASP A 560 -36.62 -0.71 -23.82
N ASP A 561 -36.98 -0.62 -25.09
CA ASP A 561 -37.58 0.56 -25.69
C ASP A 561 -38.91 0.97 -25.01
N ASN A 562 -39.67 0.03 -24.44
CA ASN A 562 -40.89 0.35 -23.70
C ASN A 562 -40.58 1.13 -22.41
N ASN A 563 -39.45 0.83 -21.76
CA ASN A 563 -38.98 1.59 -20.60
C ASN A 563 -38.49 2.97 -21.02
N ILE A 564 -37.77 3.06 -22.13
CA ILE A 564 -37.30 4.33 -22.69
C ILE A 564 -38.47 5.24 -23.02
N GLN A 565 -39.49 4.76 -23.71
CA GLN A 565 -40.69 5.52 -24.06
C GLN A 565 -41.43 5.98 -22.79
N GLY A 566 -41.75 5.06 -21.88
CA GLY A 566 -42.49 5.37 -20.65
C GLY A 566 -41.77 6.37 -19.73
N VAL A 567 -40.47 6.17 -19.51
CA VAL A 567 -39.67 7.06 -18.64
C VAL A 567 -39.47 8.43 -19.29
N SER A 568 -39.39 8.50 -20.63
CA SER A 568 -39.28 9.79 -21.35
C SER A 568 -40.55 10.64 -21.22
N GLU A 569 -41.74 10.05 -21.09
CA GLU A 569 -43.00 10.78 -20.85
C GLU A 569 -43.02 11.53 -19.51
N LEU A 570 -42.23 11.07 -18.52
CA LEU A 570 -42.03 11.76 -17.24
C LEU A 570 -41.14 13.02 -17.38
N GLY A 571 -40.48 13.19 -18.52
CA GLY A 571 -39.53 14.28 -18.78
C GLY A 571 -38.08 13.91 -18.46
N VAL A 572 -37.76 12.63 -18.27
CA VAL A 572 -36.39 12.12 -18.11
C VAL A 572 -35.71 12.01 -19.47
N THR A 573 -34.41 12.36 -19.55
CA THR A 573 -33.66 12.08 -20.78
C THR A 573 -33.28 10.60 -20.79
N SER A 574 -33.80 9.84 -21.76
CA SER A 574 -33.61 8.38 -21.82
C SER A 574 -32.82 7.97 -23.06
N ILE A 575 -31.91 7.01 -22.91
CA ILE A 575 -31.03 6.48 -23.97
C ILE A 575 -31.17 4.95 -24.04
N LEU A 576 -31.60 4.46 -25.19
CA LEU A 576 -31.63 3.03 -25.49
C LEU A 576 -30.20 2.51 -25.69
N VAL A 577 -29.82 1.45 -24.96
CA VAL A 577 -28.50 0.81 -25.05
C VAL A 577 -28.66 -0.68 -25.36
N THR A 578 -28.05 -1.16 -26.44
CA THR A 578 -28.20 -2.58 -26.85
C THR A 578 -27.12 -3.48 -26.26
N ASN A 579 -25.93 -2.94 -25.94
CA ASN A 579 -24.77 -3.68 -25.44
C ASN A 579 -24.13 -3.02 -24.20
N GLY A 580 -24.96 -2.45 -23.34
CA GLY A 580 -24.56 -1.85 -22.07
C GLY A 580 -24.10 -0.41 -22.24
N VAL A 581 -23.92 0.27 -21.11
CA VAL A 581 -23.44 1.65 -21.11
C VAL A 581 -21.94 1.67 -21.38
N ASN A 582 -21.54 2.20 -22.52
CA ASN A 582 -20.17 2.52 -22.87
C ASN A 582 -19.99 4.05 -23.00
N LEU A 583 -18.76 4.52 -23.19
CA LEU A 583 -18.42 5.94 -23.33
C LEU A 583 -19.16 6.60 -24.51
N GLY A 584 -19.46 5.86 -25.57
CA GLY A 584 -20.25 6.34 -26.71
C GLY A 584 -21.70 6.64 -26.32
N ALA A 585 -22.38 5.65 -25.73
CA ALA A 585 -23.75 5.80 -25.22
C ALA A 585 -23.82 6.89 -24.13
N PHE A 586 -22.83 6.93 -23.24
CA PHE A 586 -22.72 7.94 -22.20
C PHE A 586 -22.57 9.37 -22.77
N LYS A 587 -21.71 9.55 -23.78
CA LYS A 587 -21.55 10.82 -24.50
C LYS A 587 -22.83 11.23 -25.24
N GLN A 588 -23.52 10.28 -25.86
CA GLN A 588 -24.82 10.52 -26.49
C GLN A 588 -25.85 10.99 -25.45
N GLY A 589 -25.91 10.33 -24.29
CA GLY A 589 -26.79 10.70 -23.18
C GLY A 589 -26.55 12.11 -22.66
N LEU A 590 -25.29 12.46 -22.41
CA LEU A 590 -24.88 13.80 -22.01
C LEU A 590 -25.27 14.87 -23.04
N THR A 591 -25.06 14.56 -24.33
CA THR A 591 -25.40 15.48 -25.43
C THR A 591 -26.90 15.72 -25.48
N ARG A 592 -27.72 14.66 -25.46
CA ARG A 592 -29.18 14.75 -25.50
C ARG A 592 -29.75 15.43 -24.26
N PHE A 593 -29.16 15.15 -23.09
CA PHE A 593 -29.55 15.79 -21.83
C PHE A 593 -29.31 17.31 -21.89
N SER A 594 -28.14 17.73 -22.37
CA SER A 594 -27.82 19.15 -22.55
C SER A 594 -28.77 19.84 -23.54
N GLN A 595 -29.13 19.17 -24.64
CA GLN A 595 -30.10 19.70 -25.61
C GLN A 595 -31.49 19.86 -25.01
N ASN A 596 -31.98 18.84 -24.29
CA ASN A 596 -33.28 18.88 -23.60
C ASN A 596 -33.33 19.95 -22.50
N TRP A 597 -32.20 20.19 -21.82
CA TRP A 597 -32.08 21.24 -20.81
C TRP A 597 -32.20 22.65 -21.40
N ASN A 598 -31.65 22.86 -22.59
CA ASN A 598 -31.62 24.15 -23.28
C ASN A 598 -32.84 24.40 -24.20
N ALA A 599 -33.76 23.44 -24.31
CA ALA A 599 -34.97 23.61 -25.11
C ALA A 599 -35.94 24.64 -24.47
N PRO A 600 -36.55 25.55 -25.25
CA PRO A 600 -37.50 26.52 -24.72
C PRO A 600 -38.72 25.83 -24.11
N LYS A 601 -38.95 26.06 -22.81
CA LYS A 601 -40.09 25.50 -22.07
C LYS A 601 -41.39 26.08 -22.61
N ASN A 602 -42.09 25.33 -23.46
CA ASN A 602 -43.42 25.71 -23.93
C ASN A 602 -44.38 25.84 -22.75
N LYS A 603 -44.92 27.05 -22.56
CA LYS A 603 -46.05 27.33 -21.67
C LYS A 603 -47.28 26.63 -22.26
N ASN A 604 -47.60 25.42 -21.82
CA ASN A 604 -48.97 24.89 -21.79
C ASN A 604 -49.03 23.51 -21.10
N LYS A 605 -49.21 23.53 -19.78
CA LYS A 605 -50.26 22.78 -19.07
C LYS A 605 -50.25 23.23 -17.61
N ARG A 606 -51.39 23.79 -17.20
CA ARG A 606 -51.70 24.24 -15.84
C ARG A 606 -51.60 23.06 -14.87
N VAL A 607 -50.71 23.12 -13.89
CA VAL A 607 -51.06 22.99 -12.46
C VAL A 607 -50.12 23.91 -11.69
N ASN A 608 -50.69 24.92 -11.07
CA ASN A 608 -50.00 25.91 -10.26
C ASN A 608 -50.41 25.61 -8.81
N ILE A 609 -49.44 25.62 -7.89
CA ILE A 609 -49.46 26.20 -6.53
C ILE A 609 -48.41 25.43 -5.68
N GLY A 610 -47.30 26.11 -5.37
CA GLY A 610 -46.29 25.59 -4.43
C GLY A 610 -44.86 26.12 -4.58
N LEU A 611 -44.50 26.83 -5.66
CA LEU A 611 -43.09 27.10 -6.01
C LEU A 611 -42.66 28.58 -5.99
N LYS A 612 -43.39 29.46 -5.27
CA LYS A 612 -43.01 30.88 -5.15
C LYS A 612 -42.16 31.24 -3.92
N LEU A 613 -41.97 30.34 -2.96
CA LEU A 613 -41.11 30.59 -1.78
C LEU A 613 -39.69 30.01 -1.93
N MET A 614 -39.45 29.12 -2.89
CA MET A 614 -38.11 28.55 -3.10
C MET A 614 -37.17 29.50 -3.88
N ASN A 615 -37.70 30.39 -4.73
CA ASN A 615 -36.91 31.09 -5.75
C ASN A 615 -35.91 32.18 -5.25
N ARG A 616 -35.77 32.40 -3.94
CA ARG A 616 -34.71 33.27 -3.38
C ARG A 616 -33.49 32.51 -2.82
N SER A 617 -33.53 31.18 -2.77
CA SER A 617 -32.36 30.33 -2.44
C SER A 617 -31.68 29.72 -3.69
N TRP A 618 -32.09 30.12 -4.89
CA TRP A 618 -31.81 29.40 -6.14
C TRP A 618 -30.53 29.83 -6.90
N LYS A 619 -29.64 30.61 -6.27
CA LYS A 619 -28.35 31.02 -6.89
C LYS A 619 -27.09 30.50 -6.20
N LEU A 620 -27.18 29.59 -5.22
CA LEU A 620 -25.97 29.14 -4.49
C LEU A 620 -25.72 27.62 -4.36
N LYS A 621 -26.43 26.75 -5.08
CA LYS A 621 -26.08 25.31 -5.16
C LYS A 621 -26.35 24.74 -6.55
N GLN A 622 -25.36 24.80 -7.44
CA GLN A 622 -25.31 23.89 -8.59
C GLN A 622 -24.74 22.54 -8.14
N LYS A 623 -25.62 21.61 -7.77
CA LYS A 623 -25.33 20.18 -7.60
C LYS A 623 -26.60 19.43 -7.95
N TYR A 624 -26.87 19.09 -9.21
CA TYR A 624 -27.82 18.00 -9.53
C TYR A 624 -27.53 17.46 -10.93
N THR A 625 -27.12 16.20 -11.00
CA THR A 625 -27.33 15.32 -12.16
C THR A 625 -27.47 13.91 -11.56
N CYS A 626 -28.46 13.14 -12.00
CA CYS A 626 -28.62 11.74 -11.59
C CYS A 626 -28.45 10.81 -12.78
N TYR A 627 -27.65 9.76 -12.64
CA TYR A 627 -27.46 8.72 -13.65
C TYR A 627 -28.01 7.39 -13.14
N PHE A 628 -28.77 6.71 -14.00
CA PHE A 628 -29.35 5.43 -13.67
C PHE A 628 -28.73 4.31 -14.46
N THR A 629 -28.44 3.20 -13.79
CA THR A 629 -27.94 1.98 -14.44
C THR A 629 -28.79 0.77 -14.04
N TYR A 630 -28.98 -0.16 -14.99
CA TYR A 630 -30.00 -1.23 -14.95
C TYR A 630 -29.43 -2.63 -14.63
N LEU A 631 -30.14 -3.53 -13.96
CA LEU A 631 -29.82 -4.97 -13.85
C LEU A 631 -31.05 -5.81 -14.29
N HIS A 632 -30.88 -6.85 -15.11
CA HIS A 632 -31.98 -7.79 -15.49
C HIS A 632 -31.66 -9.23 -15.07
N THR A 633 -32.66 -10.06 -14.72
CA THR A 633 -32.54 -11.54 -14.63
C THR A 633 -33.92 -12.20 -14.81
N ILE A 634 -33.99 -13.30 -15.58
CA ILE A 634 -35.18 -13.90 -16.28
C ILE A 634 -35.74 -15.19 -15.64
N GLU A 635 -37.06 -15.47 -15.81
CA GLU A 635 -37.67 -16.71 -16.38
C GLU A 635 -39.17 -16.47 -16.74
N LYS A 636 -39.76 -16.91 -17.87
CA LYS A 636 -39.87 -18.28 -18.43
C LYS A 636 -40.16 -18.37 -19.94
N ILE A 637 -39.61 -19.44 -20.55
CA ILE A 637 -40.15 -20.45 -21.50
C ILE A 637 -41.38 -20.08 -22.37
N SER A 638 -41.21 -20.34 -23.69
CA SER A 638 -42.21 -20.54 -24.78
C SER A 638 -42.54 -19.38 -25.74
N ASN A 639 -41.56 -18.85 -26.48
CA ASN A 639 -41.75 -18.30 -27.84
C ASN A 639 -40.38 -18.15 -28.55
N PRO A 640 -40.13 -18.67 -29.78
CA PRO A 640 -38.81 -18.65 -30.42
C PRO A 640 -38.40 -17.32 -31.07
N HIS A 641 -39.03 -16.20 -30.73
CA HIS A 641 -38.55 -14.87 -31.06
C HIS A 641 -38.49 -14.04 -29.78
N PHE A 642 -37.40 -13.28 -29.62
CA PHE A 642 -37.02 -12.34 -28.55
C PHE A 642 -35.79 -12.73 -27.71
N THR A 643 -34.85 -11.79 -27.72
CA THR A 643 -33.43 -11.85 -27.41
C THR A 643 -33.14 -11.70 -25.91
N ASN A 644 -32.15 -12.42 -25.39
CA ASN A 644 -31.68 -12.39 -23.99
C ASN A 644 -30.62 -11.31 -23.75
N ILE A 645 -30.77 -10.40 -22.77
CA ILE A 645 -29.66 -9.57 -22.23
C ILE A 645 -29.89 -9.21 -20.73
N ILE A 646 -28.82 -9.27 -19.93
CA ILE A 646 -28.66 -8.69 -18.59
C ILE A 646 -27.81 -7.43 -18.76
N GLN A 647 -28.19 -6.26 -18.19
CA GLN A 647 -27.47 -5.02 -18.53
C GLN A 647 -27.09 -4.01 -17.44
N LEU A 648 -26.42 -4.54 -16.42
CA LEU A 648 -25.21 -3.94 -15.81
C LEU A 648 -24.14 -5.03 -15.60
N LEU A 649 -24.47 -6.27 -15.95
CA LEU A 649 -23.66 -7.46 -15.80
C LEU A 649 -23.57 -8.19 -17.13
#